data_AF-A0A2D2LWD7-F1
#
_entry.id   AF-A0A2D2LWD7-F1
#
_cell.length_a   1.000
_cell.length_b   1.000
_cell.length_c   1.000
_cell.angle_alpha   90.00
_cell.angle_beta   90.00
_cell.angle_gamma   90.00
#
_symmetry.space_group_name_H-M   'P 1'
#
loop_
_entity.id
_entity.type
_entity.pdbx_description
1 polymer ?
#
loop_
_entity_poly.entity_id
_entity_poly.type
_entity_poly.pdbx_seq_one_letter_code
_entity_poly.pdbx_strand_id
1 'polypeptide(L)'
;MVGADFLSCAEKTIILRIKLAIFSNSPNYQWIWQVLQSEPLDKIDFENTSSAIEQFTSRLKQTADNYLHQMLILNDAKVGEKRSRQLHYIAKATQLSFYKGKRQRAKIERDDEQHEQNQQQAIKEFQALRDRNSTPSQSAQVVVEPIFQLPLSYDYRWDKPPFDKDLENTTPNIQTQFLLPNIDSNAQTNITFEEAVENAQQFLTYQDRPSASIAHNPPLQSVELTLQQLYISRRDFRFNTDTHALSQWGYQVLFNRLAFDALVSQASELSVAHKNAAKLLLLSFITAMPIKTLIQPLFIATSSLFTIQKTQVTLSYHLGITPRKIEQSHLVFENSSDKVSLPLPVALVHHLANSDNLPNIEADISQNKINEIADYLKVLRESLELPYLSINRIEMALATLLTRYLAGSHGHIAELVCRMPAPDAPAMYYSSHANSEIVKHYIKALQQLNTQNHLVFDYSNRRTDANVGSAFALTLDSVKSLLEEVQNWIASTNDFEPLFNRLSCYVWLVFCVLTGIRPNNALGAVRDIDLEVGWIMVKDKPNKKVQNHRLIPLCDTLIKHLVIYQKILAILRTQSLDNPAITARLHRVTFDDADITLLNLLSEKFDKLHAIKRGDMNAFLQDFIKLDVYWTRHFVRTQLEKRQVPIHLINTVIGHEKNQQEALGKFSSTSKKQVHDVRHTFEHIATDLALDNSIHFLEQQLHQLKEK
;
A
#
# COMPACT_ATOMS: atom_id res chain seq x y z
N MET A 1 -36.07 23.44 1.37
CA MET A 1 -36.09 22.83 2.72
C MET A 1 -35.46 21.43 2.68
N VAL A 2 -34.18 21.31 2.32
CA VAL A 2 -33.44 20.02 2.25
C VAL A 2 -32.08 20.12 2.97
N GLY A 3 -31.83 21.23 3.67
CA GLY A 3 -30.57 21.49 4.37
C GLY A 3 -30.54 21.07 5.85
N ALA A 4 -31.69 20.84 6.48
CA ALA A 4 -31.77 20.60 7.93
C ALA A 4 -31.58 19.12 8.31
N ASP A 5 -32.09 18.18 7.50
CA ASP A 5 -32.08 16.74 7.85
C ASP A 5 -30.70 16.09 7.70
N PHE A 6 -29.87 16.55 6.76
CA PHE A 6 -28.52 16.01 6.52
C PHE A 6 -27.51 16.41 7.61
N LEU A 7 -27.70 17.58 8.24
CA LEU A 7 -26.86 18.05 9.35
C LEU A 7 -27.17 17.29 10.64
N SER A 8 -28.46 17.02 10.93
CA SER A 8 -28.86 16.30 12.14
C SER A 8 -28.32 14.84 12.21
N CYS A 9 -28.15 14.19 11.06
CA CYS A 9 -27.61 12.83 10.98
C CYS A 9 -26.09 12.78 11.20
N ALA A 10 -25.35 13.76 10.67
CA ALA A 10 -23.91 13.91 10.90
C ALA A 10 -23.58 14.25 12.37
N GLU A 11 -24.44 15.05 13.01
CA GLU A 11 -24.31 15.48 14.41
C GLU A 11 -24.58 14.33 15.39
N LYS A 12 -25.64 13.55 15.17
CA LYS A 12 -25.86 12.27 15.89
C LYS A 12 -24.68 11.32 15.71
N THR A 13 -24.06 11.28 14.52
CA THR A 13 -22.91 10.42 14.22
C THR A 13 -21.63 10.86 14.96
N ILE A 14 -21.38 12.16 15.11
CA ILE A 14 -20.21 12.67 15.86
C ILE A 14 -20.37 12.38 17.36
N ILE A 15 -21.56 12.63 17.91
CA ILE A 15 -21.85 12.31 19.32
C ILE A 15 -21.81 10.78 19.52
N LEU A 16 -22.43 9.98 18.65
CA LEU A 16 -22.35 8.50 18.70
C LEU A 16 -20.91 7.96 18.53
N ARG A 17 -20.06 8.66 17.77
CA ARG A 17 -18.63 8.33 17.63
C ARG A 17 -17.81 8.69 18.86
N ILE A 18 -18.16 9.77 19.57
CA ILE A 18 -17.65 10.02 20.92
C ILE A 18 -18.20 8.98 21.90
N LYS A 19 -19.40 8.44 21.64
CA LYS A 19 -20.01 7.34 22.40
C LYS A 19 -19.57 5.92 22.00
N LEU A 20 -18.45 5.74 21.28
CA LEU A 20 -17.96 4.40 20.91
C LEU A 20 -17.54 3.57 22.15
N ALA A 21 -17.86 2.27 22.12
CA ALA A 21 -17.55 1.26 23.15
C ALA A 21 -16.07 1.17 23.58
N ILE A 22 -15.15 1.80 22.83
CA ILE A 22 -13.73 1.90 23.17
C ILE A 22 -13.52 2.72 24.46
N PHE A 23 -14.34 3.75 24.71
CA PHE A 23 -14.21 4.57 25.91
C PHE A 23 -14.85 3.93 27.15
N SER A 24 -15.94 3.17 26.98
CA SER A 24 -16.58 2.42 28.09
C SER A 24 -15.72 1.27 28.60
N ASN A 25 -14.91 0.66 27.71
CA ASN A 25 -14.14 -0.55 28.03
C ASN A 25 -12.67 -0.25 28.42
N SER A 26 -12.24 1.02 28.39
CA SER A 26 -10.88 1.44 28.73
C SER A 26 -10.81 2.13 30.08
N PRO A 27 -10.00 1.64 31.05
CA PRO A 27 -9.88 2.25 32.39
C PRO A 27 -9.44 3.72 32.35
N ASN A 28 -8.69 4.10 31.30
CA ASN A 28 -8.16 5.46 31.14
C ASN A 28 -9.19 6.48 30.64
N TYR A 29 -10.30 6.03 30.04
CA TYR A 29 -11.27 6.90 29.36
C TYR A 29 -12.72 6.70 29.83
N GLN A 30 -12.98 5.68 30.66
CA GLN A 30 -14.29 5.41 31.25
C GLN A 30 -14.86 6.59 32.05
N TRP A 31 -14.00 7.43 32.63
CA TRP A 31 -14.42 8.65 33.34
C TRP A 31 -15.02 9.70 32.40
N ILE A 32 -14.56 9.79 31.14
CA ILE A 32 -15.12 10.70 30.12
C ILE A 32 -16.56 10.28 29.80
N TRP A 33 -16.80 8.96 29.75
CA TRP A 33 -18.13 8.40 29.54
C TRP A 33 -19.10 8.77 30.68
N GLN A 34 -18.66 8.66 31.93
CA GLN A 34 -19.46 9.04 33.10
C GLN A 34 -19.83 10.53 33.10
N VAL A 35 -18.90 11.40 32.69
CA VAL A 35 -19.13 12.86 32.58
C VAL A 35 -20.09 13.22 31.44
N LEU A 36 -20.06 12.47 30.34
CA LEU A 36 -20.94 12.71 29.18
C LEU A 36 -22.33 12.06 29.31
N GLN A 37 -22.50 11.08 30.20
CA GLN A 37 -23.80 10.45 30.48
C GLN A 37 -24.74 11.32 31.32
N SER A 38 -24.21 12.23 32.15
CA SER A 38 -25.01 13.07 33.05
C SER A 38 -25.65 14.29 32.39
N GLU A 39 -25.34 14.58 31.13
CA GLU A 39 -25.90 15.72 30.40
C GLU A 39 -27.13 15.30 29.57
N PRO A 40 -28.29 15.95 29.73
CA PRO A 40 -29.49 15.65 28.97
C PRO A 40 -29.36 16.20 27.54
N LEU A 41 -28.65 15.46 26.68
CA LEU A 41 -28.44 15.79 25.27
C LEU A 41 -29.72 15.67 24.42
N ASP A 42 -30.80 15.18 25.02
CA ASP A 42 -32.10 14.96 24.36
C ASP A 42 -32.98 16.23 24.32
N LYS A 43 -32.52 17.35 24.91
CA LYS A 43 -33.27 18.62 25.03
C LYS A 43 -32.57 19.83 24.39
N ILE A 44 -31.74 19.60 23.37
CA ILE A 44 -31.16 20.71 22.58
C ILE A 44 -32.20 21.09 21.53
N ASP A 45 -32.73 22.31 21.60
CA ASP A 45 -33.66 22.84 20.61
C ASP A 45 -32.89 23.24 19.34
N PHE A 46 -33.17 22.57 18.22
CA PHE A 46 -32.35 22.57 17.01
C PHE A 46 -32.62 23.75 16.05
N GLU A 47 -33.50 24.69 16.41
CA GLU A 47 -33.84 25.82 15.55
C GLU A 47 -32.69 26.84 15.36
N ASN A 48 -31.66 26.83 16.21
CA ASN A 48 -30.50 27.73 16.07
C ASN A 48 -29.14 27.06 16.42
N THR A 49 -28.63 26.29 15.48
CA THR A 49 -27.51 25.33 15.61
C THR A 49 -26.18 25.93 16.10
N SER A 50 -25.92 27.22 15.83
CA SER A 50 -24.68 27.89 16.27
C SER A 50 -24.66 28.13 17.79
N SER A 51 -25.82 28.44 18.39
CA SER A 51 -25.92 28.69 19.83
C SER A 51 -25.80 27.40 20.65
N ALA A 52 -26.36 26.31 20.16
CA ALA A 52 -26.31 25.00 20.82
C ALA A 52 -24.88 24.46 20.96
N ILE A 53 -24.04 24.61 19.93
CA ILE A 53 -22.66 24.12 19.95
C ILE A 53 -21.79 25.00 20.85
N GLU A 54 -21.99 26.31 20.85
CA GLU A 54 -21.34 27.21 21.81
C GLU A 54 -21.69 26.87 23.24
N GLN A 55 -22.97 26.59 23.53
CA GLN A 55 -23.41 26.16 24.85
C GLN A 55 -22.80 24.81 25.25
N PHE A 56 -22.81 23.82 24.35
CA PHE A 56 -22.24 22.49 24.60
C PHE A 56 -20.72 22.55 24.87
N THR A 57 -19.99 23.26 24.01
CA THR A 57 -18.53 23.35 24.14
C THR A 57 -18.11 24.24 25.32
N SER A 58 -18.87 25.28 25.64
CA SER A 58 -18.68 26.08 26.86
C SER A 58 -18.89 25.24 28.14
N ARG A 59 -19.95 24.42 28.18
CA ARG A 59 -20.20 23.51 29.31
C ARG A 59 -19.12 22.44 29.44
N LEU A 60 -18.63 21.86 28.34
CA LEU A 60 -17.52 20.90 28.40
C LEU A 60 -16.25 21.53 28.98
N LYS A 61 -15.93 22.78 28.60
CA LYS A 61 -14.81 23.54 29.16
C LYS A 61 -15.01 23.80 30.66
N GLN A 62 -16.21 24.24 31.05
CA GLN A 62 -16.56 24.47 32.46
C GLN A 62 -16.46 23.19 33.31
N THR A 63 -16.95 22.06 32.81
CA THR A 63 -16.85 20.77 33.51
C THR A 63 -15.40 20.32 33.65
N ALA A 64 -14.58 20.56 32.64
CA ALA A 64 -13.15 20.27 32.68
C ALA A 64 -12.41 21.14 33.70
N ASP A 65 -12.76 22.43 33.81
CA ASP A 65 -12.21 23.35 34.81
C ASP A 65 -12.65 22.99 36.23
N ASN A 66 -13.93 22.66 36.43
CA ASN A 66 -14.46 22.21 37.72
C ASN A 66 -13.77 20.91 38.18
N TYR A 67 -13.56 19.97 37.25
CA TYR A 67 -12.87 18.71 37.53
C TYR A 67 -11.39 18.95 37.90
N LEU A 68 -10.69 19.83 37.18
CA LEU A 68 -9.33 20.23 37.53
C LEU A 68 -9.29 20.84 38.94
N HIS A 69 -10.22 21.73 39.26
CA HIS A 69 -10.27 22.38 40.55
C HIS A 69 -10.54 21.39 41.70
N GLN A 70 -11.44 20.43 41.51
CA GLN A 70 -11.67 19.34 42.47
C GLN A 70 -10.42 18.47 42.68
N MET A 71 -9.72 18.11 41.61
CA MET A 71 -8.50 17.28 41.70
C MET A 71 -7.31 18.03 42.30
N LEU A 72 -7.24 19.36 42.13
CA LEU A 72 -6.28 20.22 42.83
C LEU A 72 -6.53 20.22 44.35
N ILE A 73 -7.79 20.22 44.79
CA ILE A 73 -8.16 20.09 46.21
C ILE A 73 -7.81 18.70 46.77
N LEU A 74 -7.97 17.64 45.96
CA LEU A 74 -7.70 16.25 46.33
C LEU A 74 -6.22 15.82 46.17
N ASN A 75 -5.29 16.75 45.89
CA ASN A 75 -3.86 16.50 45.71
C ASN A 75 -3.45 15.62 44.51
N ASP A 76 -4.31 15.44 43.51
CA ASP A 76 -4.00 14.71 42.27
C ASP A 76 -3.97 15.63 41.05
N ALA A 77 -3.11 16.65 41.11
CA ALA A 77 -3.00 17.70 40.10
C ALA A 77 -2.64 17.17 38.72
N LYS A 78 -1.78 16.14 38.63
CA LYS A 78 -1.35 15.55 37.35
C LYS A 78 -2.48 14.83 36.63
N VAL A 79 -3.32 14.08 37.36
CA VAL A 79 -4.49 13.41 36.76
C VAL A 79 -5.56 14.43 36.40
N GLY A 80 -5.82 15.42 37.27
CA GLY A 80 -6.72 16.53 37.00
C GLY A 80 -6.37 17.31 35.73
N GLU A 81 -5.08 17.67 35.58
CA GLU A 81 -4.57 18.40 34.42
C GLU A 81 -4.71 17.59 33.13
N LYS A 82 -4.29 16.32 33.16
CA LYS A 82 -4.40 15.43 31.99
C LYS A 82 -5.85 15.27 31.54
N ARG A 83 -6.77 15.07 32.50
CA ARG A 83 -8.20 14.87 32.24
C ARG A 83 -8.89 16.15 31.75
N SER A 84 -8.58 17.29 32.35
CA SER A 84 -9.10 18.59 31.89
C SER A 84 -8.66 18.91 30.47
N ARG A 85 -7.38 18.68 30.14
CA ARG A 85 -6.86 18.86 28.76
C ARG A 85 -7.59 17.99 27.74
N GLN A 86 -7.96 16.75 28.10
CA GLN A 86 -8.70 15.86 27.21
C GLN A 86 -10.08 16.40 26.86
N LEU A 87 -10.83 16.92 27.83
CA LEU A 87 -12.16 17.52 27.59
C LEU A 87 -12.07 18.84 26.83
N HIS A 88 -11.08 19.68 27.15
CA HIS A 88 -10.82 20.91 26.40
C HIS A 88 -10.50 20.63 24.93
N TYR A 89 -9.68 19.60 24.68
CA TYR A 89 -9.37 19.16 23.32
C TYR A 89 -10.62 18.72 22.55
N ILE A 90 -11.52 17.99 23.21
CA ILE A 90 -12.81 17.57 22.61
C ILE A 90 -13.67 18.80 22.29
N ALA A 91 -13.78 19.76 23.23
CA ALA A 91 -14.53 20.99 23.01
C ALA A 91 -13.96 21.82 21.84
N LYS A 92 -12.64 22.01 21.79
CA LYS A 92 -11.94 22.71 20.70
C LYS A 92 -12.14 22.02 19.35
N ALA A 93 -11.93 20.71 19.29
CA ALA A 93 -12.12 19.93 18.07
C ALA A 93 -13.56 20.04 17.55
N THR A 94 -14.53 20.06 18.47
CA THR A 94 -15.95 20.26 18.15
C THR A 94 -16.21 21.66 17.58
N GLN A 95 -15.71 22.74 18.22
CA GLN A 95 -15.86 24.12 17.73
C GLN A 95 -15.21 24.32 16.35
N LEU A 96 -13.99 23.82 16.14
CA LEU A 96 -13.25 23.93 14.87
C LEU A 96 -13.88 23.12 13.73
N SER A 97 -14.62 22.07 14.06
CA SER A 97 -15.40 21.29 13.09
C SER A 97 -16.63 22.04 12.58
N PHE A 98 -17.20 22.93 13.40
CA PHE A 98 -18.42 23.67 13.08
C PHE A 98 -18.14 25.02 12.40
N TYR A 99 -17.18 25.81 12.91
CA TYR A 99 -16.88 27.14 12.38
C TYR A 99 -15.83 27.09 11.25
N LYS A 100 -16.28 27.32 10.01
CA LYS A 100 -15.49 27.16 8.78
C LYS A 100 -14.68 28.40 8.33
N GLY A 101 -14.98 29.59 8.86
CA GLY A 101 -14.31 30.83 8.44
C GLY A 101 -12.94 31.05 9.09
N LYS A 102 -11.95 31.49 8.28
CA LYS A 102 -10.56 31.77 8.76
C LYS A 102 -10.52 32.71 9.97
N ARG A 103 -11.37 33.74 10.02
CA ARG A 103 -11.46 34.68 11.16
C ARG A 103 -12.00 34.02 12.43
N GLN A 104 -12.95 33.10 12.31
CA GLN A 104 -13.54 32.41 13.47
C GLN A 104 -12.59 31.36 14.03
N ARG A 105 -11.87 30.62 13.17
CA ARG A 105 -10.82 29.69 13.60
C ARG A 105 -9.69 30.37 14.34
N ALA A 106 -9.18 31.49 13.79
CA ALA A 106 -8.17 32.29 14.47
C ALA A 106 -8.67 32.94 15.77
N LYS A 107 -9.98 33.08 15.96
CA LYS A 107 -10.57 33.51 17.23
C LYS A 107 -10.59 32.33 18.23
N ILE A 108 -11.09 31.15 17.81
CA ILE A 108 -11.12 29.94 18.64
C ILE A 108 -9.72 29.53 19.11
N GLU A 109 -8.72 29.60 18.23
CA GLU A 109 -7.32 29.28 18.57
C GLU A 109 -6.75 30.26 19.60
N ARG A 110 -7.01 31.57 19.45
CA ARG A 110 -6.59 32.59 20.42
C ARG A 110 -7.30 32.45 21.77
N ASP A 111 -8.61 32.19 21.75
CA ASP A 111 -9.40 32.00 22.97
C ASP A 111 -8.92 30.75 23.75
N ASP A 112 -8.52 29.69 23.04
CA ASP A 112 -7.94 28.48 23.64
C ASP A 112 -6.53 28.70 24.21
N GLU A 113 -5.66 29.41 23.50
CA GLU A 113 -4.32 29.77 23.98
C GLU A 113 -4.39 30.62 25.26
N GLN A 114 -5.31 31.58 25.27
CA GLN A 114 -5.55 32.42 26.45
C GLN A 114 -6.11 31.59 27.63
N HIS A 115 -6.97 30.60 27.36
CA HIS A 115 -7.49 29.71 28.39
C HIS A 115 -6.42 28.78 28.97
N GLU A 116 -5.54 28.20 28.14
CA GLU A 116 -4.41 27.39 28.61
C GLU A 116 -3.45 28.19 29.49
N GLN A 117 -3.18 29.45 29.14
CA GLN A 117 -2.38 30.35 29.96
C GLN A 117 -3.04 30.64 31.33
N ASN A 118 -4.35 30.90 31.34
CA ASN A 118 -5.11 31.11 32.57
C ASN A 118 -5.11 29.87 33.47
N GLN A 119 -5.26 28.66 32.91
CA GLN A 119 -5.18 27.40 33.66
C GLN A 119 -3.79 27.19 34.27
N GLN A 120 -2.72 27.43 33.51
CA GLN A 120 -1.35 27.32 34.03
C GLN A 120 -1.08 28.33 35.14
N GLN A 121 -1.63 29.54 35.03
CA GLN A 121 -1.53 30.55 36.07
C GLN A 121 -2.29 30.14 37.33
N ALA A 122 -3.53 29.64 37.21
CA ALA A 122 -4.31 29.15 38.34
C ALA A 122 -3.63 27.97 39.06
N ILE A 123 -3.01 27.05 38.32
CA ILE A 123 -2.21 25.95 38.90
C ILE A 123 -1.01 26.49 39.68
N LYS A 124 -0.29 27.47 39.13
CA LYS A 124 0.85 28.11 39.81
C LYS A 124 0.43 28.87 41.07
N GLU A 125 -0.69 29.58 41.03
CA GLU A 125 -1.25 30.29 42.19
C GLU A 125 -1.68 29.31 43.29
N PHE A 126 -2.31 28.19 42.93
CA PHE A 126 -2.68 27.13 43.88
C PHE A 126 -1.46 26.45 44.51
N GLN A 127 -0.40 26.19 43.73
CA GLN A 127 0.87 25.65 44.23
C GLN A 127 1.55 26.64 45.18
N ALA A 128 1.57 27.93 44.84
CA ALA A 128 2.16 28.97 45.68
C ALA A 128 1.38 29.19 47.00
N LEU A 129 0.04 29.07 46.99
CA LEU A 129 -0.80 29.10 48.19
C LEU A 129 -0.56 27.90 49.10
N ARG A 130 -0.27 26.73 48.51
CA ARG A 130 0.08 25.51 49.25
C ARG A 130 1.45 25.62 49.90
N ASP A 131 2.45 26.13 49.18
CA ASP A 131 3.81 26.31 49.69
C ASP A 131 3.88 27.31 50.86
N ARG A 132 2.93 28.26 50.92
CA ARG A 132 2.76 29.19 52.06
C ARG A 132 2.14 28.55 53.31
N ASN A 133 1.40 27.45 53.15
CA ASN A 133 0.66 26.77 54.23
C ASN A 133 1.33 25.48 54.72
N SER A 134 2.43 25.03 54.09
CA SER A 134 3.18 23.85 54.52
C SER A 134 4.32 24.22 55.49
N THR A 135 4.18 23.86 56.77
CA THR A 135 5.28 23.88 57.75
C THR A 135 6.27 22.76 57.44
N PRO A 136 7.60 22.98 57.51
CA PRO A 136 8.58 22.03 56.99
C PRO A 136 8.77 20.88 57.98
N SER A 137 8.35 19.68 57.58
CA SER A 137 8.79 18.44 58.24
C SER A 137 9.92 17.82 57.44
N GLN A 138 11.05 17.68 58.14
CA GLN A 138 12.33 17.17 57.68
C GLN A 138 12.24 15.71 57.25
N SER A 139 12.73 15.40 56.05
CA SER A 139 13.73 14.36 55.80
C SER A 139 13.92 14.21 54.29
N ALA A 140 14.93 14.89 53.79
CA ALA A 140 15.48 14.62 52.47
C ALA A 140 16.24 13.29 52.54
N GLN A 141 15.74 12.26 51.87
CA GLN A 141 16.61 11.27 51.26
C GLN A 141 16.53 11.44 49.75
N VAL A 142 17.56 12.09 49.22
CA VAL A 142 17.88 12.07 47.80
C VAL A 142 18.26 10.64 47.45
N VAL A 143 17.36 9.93 46.78
CA VAL A 143 17.73 8.74 46.02
C VAL A 143 17.69 9.15 44.55
N VAL A 144 18.89 9.21 43.99
CA VAL A 144 19.18 9.28 42.57
C VAL A 144 18.54 8.05 41.92
N GLU A 145 17.54 8.23 41.06
CA GLU A 145 17.08 7.14 40.19
C GLU A 145 17.95 7.08 38.92
N PRO A 146 18.60 5.93 38.63
CA PRO A 146 19.33 5.68 37.41
C PRO A 146 18.40 5.39 36.23
N ILE A 147 18.84 5.83 35.06
CA ILE A 147 18.30 5.48 33.74
C ILE A 147 18.49 3.97 33.54
N PHE A 148 17.40 3.28 33.14
CA PHE A 148 17.26 1.83 32.90
C PHE A 148 17.16 0.94 34.15
N GLN A 149 15.91 0.60 34.53
CA GLN A 149 15.60 -0.71 35.08
C GLN A 149 14.41 -1.32 34.33
N LEU A 150 14.67 -2.47 33.70
CA LEU A 150 13.65 -3.43 33.27
C LEU A 150 12.79 -3.81 34.49
N PRO A 151 11.46 -3.90 34.38
CA PRO A 151 10.66 -4.49 35.44
C PRO A 151 10.96 -6.00 35.51
N LEU A 152 11.89 -6.36 36.40
CA LEU A 152 12.04 -7.71 36.94
C LEU A 152 10.89 -7.95 37.92
N SER A 153 9.82 -8.58 37.42
CA SER A 153 9.00 -9.60 38.11
C SER A 153 7.72 -9.85 37.30
N TYR A 154 7.83 -10.70 36.29
CA TYR A 154 6.68 -11.52 35.93
C TYR A 154 6.86 -12.84 36.67
N ASP A 155 5.98 -13.07 37.64
CA ASP A 155 5.88 -14.28 38.44
C ASP A 155 5.46 -15.44 37.51
N TYR A 156 6.45 -16.04 36.85
CA TYR A 156 6.28 -17.22 36.01
C TYR A 156 6.23 -18.44 36.94
N ARG A 157 5.04 -18.78 37.45
CA ARG A 157 4.84 -20.09 38.10
C ARG A 157 4.86 -21.17 37.02
N TRP A 158 5.94 -21.95 36.97
CA TRP A 158 6.16 -23.06 36.03
C TRP A 158 5.32 -24.31 36.32
N ASP A 159 4.35 -24.22 37.21
CA ASP A 159 3.68 -25.39 37.79
C ASP A 159 2.27 -25.59 37.22
N LYS A 160 1.78 -24.64 36.38
CA LYS A 160 0.51 -24.76 35.65
C LYS A 160 0.64 -24.12 34.26
N PRO A 161 0.75 -24.91 33.18
CA PRO A 161 0.74 -24.35 31.82
C PRO A 161 -0.62 -23.64 31.56
N PRO A 162 -0.64 -22.52 30.84
CA PRO A 162 -1.89 -21.81 30.48
C PRO A 162 -2.71 -22.54 29.40
N PHE A 163 -2.43 -23.82 29.18
CA PHE A 163 -3.02 -24.66 28.13
C PHE A 163 -4.17 -25.55 28.64
N ASP A 164 -4.81 -25.20 29.75
CA ASP A 164 -6.02 -25.90 30.25
C ASP A 164 -7.34 -25.28 29.74
N LYS A 165 -7.27 -24.52 28.64
CA LYS A 165 -8.44 -24.32 27.79
C LYS A 165 -8.24 -25.10 26.53
N ASP A 166 -8.88 -26.26 26.52
CA ASP A 166 -9.19 -27.13 25.40
C ASP A 166 -9.71 -26.29 24.20
N LEU A 167 -8.79 -25.68 23.46
CA LEU A 167 -9.08 -24.81 22.32
C LEU A 167 -9.72 -25.61 21.18
N GLU A 168 -9.57 -26.94 21.21
CA GLU A 168 -10.20 -27.88 20.29
C GLU A 168 -11.70 -28.12 20.58
N ASN A 169 -12.17 -27.84 21.81
CA ASN A 169 -13.57 -28.07 22.20
C ASN A 169 -14.40 -26.80 22.42
N THR A 170 -13.78 -25.61 22.48
CA THR A 170 -14.55 -24.36 22.34
C THR A 170 -14.90 -24.12 20.88
N THR A 171 -16.05 -24.63 20.47
CA THR A 171 -16.75 -24.07 19.31
C THR A 171 -17.04 -22.60 19.64
N PRO A 172 -16.42 -21.62 18.95
CA PRO A 172 -16.83 -20.24 19.13
C PRO A 172 -18.31 -20.18 18.81
N ASN A 173 -19.09 -19.56 19.70
CA ASN A 173 -20.51 -19.37 19.48
C ASN A 173 -20.65 -18.61 18.15
N ILE A 174 -21.05 -19.31 17.09
CA ILE A 174 -21.12 -18.75 15.74
C ILE A 174 -22.17 -17.65 15.84
N GLN A 175 -21.72 -16.39 15.84
CA GLN A 175 -22.62 -15.25 15.84
C GLN A 175 -23.33 -15.22 14.50
N THR A 176 -24.45 -15.92 14.36
CA THR A 176 -25.26 -15.93 13.13
C THR A 176 -25.92 -14.58 12.82
N GLN A 177 -25.69 -13.55 13.63
CA GLN A 177 -26.19 -12.19 13.40
C GLN A 177 -25.78 -11.60 12.05
N PHE A 178 -24.65 -12.02 11.44
CA PHE A 178 -24.28 -11.58 10.08
C PHE A 178 -25.17 -12.19 8.97
N LEU A 179 -25.81 -13.33 9.25
CA LEU A 179 -26.75 -14.01 8.35
C LEU A 179 -28.17 -13.42 8.44
N LEU A 180 -28.46 -12.60 9.45
CA LEU A 180 -29.78 -12.01 9.64
C LEU A 180 -29.95 -10.78 8.73
N PRO A 181 -31.10 -10.63 8.06
CA PRO A 181 -31.39 -9.45 7.25
C PRO A 181 -31.45 -8.21 8.16
N ASN A 182 -30.70 -7.17 7.79
CA ASN A 182 -30.79 -5.86 8.40
C ASN A 182 -31.94 -5.11 7.72
N ILE A 183 -32.97 -4.77 8.49
CA ILE A 183 -34.15 -4.09 7.99
C ILE A 183 -33.89 -2.59 8.10
N ASP A 184 -33.53 -1.95 6.99
CA ASP A 184 -33.48 -0.48 6.93
C ASP A 184 -34.90 0.05 6.73
N SER A 185 -35.51 0.52 7.82
CA SER A 185 -36.89 1.02 7.85
C SER A 185 -37.13 2.22 6.92
N ASN A 186 -36.08 2.92 6.49
CA ASN A 186 -36.19 4.08 5.59
C ASN A 186 -36.01 3.74 4.11
N ALA A 187 -35.38 2.60 3.78
CA ALA A 187 -35.04 2.22 2.41
C ALA A 187 -35.89 1.08 1.82
N GLN A 188 -36.84 0.52 2.59
CA GLN A 188 -37.70 -0.62 2.18
C GLN A 188 -36.93 -1.79 1.54
N THR A 189 -35.68 -2.01 1.92
CA THR A 189 -34.86 -3.11 1.42
C THR A 189 -34.32 -3.95 2.57
N ASN A 190 -34.50 -5.27 2.46
CA ASN A 190 -33.89 -6.23 3.37
C ASN A 190 -32.49 -6.53 2.84
N ILE A 191 -31.45 -5.94 3.45
CA ILE A 191 -30.05 -6.19 3.07
C ILE A 191 -29.35 -6.94 4.20
N THR A 192 -28.61 -7.99 3.89
CA THR A 192 -27.80 -8.70 4.89
C THR A 192 -26.64 -7.83 5.39
N PHE A 193 -26.04 -8.15 6.53
CA PHE A 193 -24.85 -7.43 7.02
C PHE A 193 -23.73 -7.40 5.97
N GLU A 194 -23.54 -8.52 5.27
CA GLU A 194 -22.55 -8.67 4.20
C GLU A 194 -22.88 -7.76 3.01
N GLU A 195 -24.13 -7.73 2.55
CA GLU A 195 -24.58 -6.81 1.49
C GLU A 195 -24.49 -5.34 1.91
N ALA A 196 -24.75 -5.02 3.18
CA ALA A 196 -24.63 -3.65 3.70
C ALA A 196 -23.17 -3.17 3.72
N VAL A 197 -22.24 -4.03 4.17
CA VAL A 197 -20.79 -3.75 4.14
C VAL A 197 -20.28 -3.64 2.70
N GLU A 198 -20.83 -4.42 1.77
CA GLU A 198 -20.48 -4.38 0.34
C GLU A 198 -21.00 -3.14 -0.37
N ASN A 199 -22.25 -2.75 -0.16
CA ASN A 199 -22.88 -1.60 -0.80
C ASN A 199 -22.29 -0.27 -0.28
N ALA A 200 -21.77 -0.26 0.95
CA ALA A 200 -21.04 0.87 1.50
C ALA A 200 -19.64 1.06 0.89
N GLN A 201 -19.15 0.10 0.10
CA GLN A 201 -17.79 0.09 -0.44
C GLN A 201 -17.82 0.07 -1.97
N GLN A 202 -17.75 1.26 -2.58
CA GLN A 202 -17.25 1.35 -3.95
C GLN A 202 -15.78 0.90 -3.95
N PHE A 203 -15.33 0.26 -5.03
CA PHE A 203 -13.90 0.07 -5.27
C PHE A 203 -13.18 1.36 -4.90
N LEU A 204 -12.32 1.29 -3.88
CA LEU A 204 -11.48 2.41 -3.47
C LEU A 204 -10.54 2.67 -4.62
N THR A 205 -10.98 3.46 -5.59
CA THR A 205 -10.06 4.26 -6.37
C THR A 205 -9.53 5.30 -5.40
N TYR A 206 -8.21 5.54 -5.39
CA TYR A 206 -7.62 6.70 -4.69
C TYR A 206 -8.22 8.06 -5.14
N GLN A 207 -9.22 8.08 -6.04
CA GLN A 207 -9.91 9.27 -6.50
C GLN A 207 -10.96 9.78 -5.52
N ASP A 208 -11.53 8.91 -4.67
CA ASP A 208 -12.44 9.38 -3.62
C ASP A 208 -11.58 10.03 -2.53
N ARG A 209 -11.45 11.35 -2.66
CA ARG A 209 -10.84 12.19 -1.62
C ARG A 209 -11.53 11.86 -0.30
N PRO A 210 -10.77 11.71 0.81
CA PRO A 210 -11.38 11.61 2.13
C PRO A 210 -12.41 12.72 2.28
N SER A 211 -13.49 12.47 3.03
CA SER A 211 -14.50 13.50 3.31
C SER A 211 -13.80 14.83 3.62
N ALA A 212 -14.35 15.98 3.21
CA ALA A 212 -13.64 17.27 3.36
C ALA A 212 -13.13 17.51 4.80
N SER A 213 -13.77 16.91 5.81
CA SER A 213 -13.31 16.86 7.20
C SER A 213 -12.03 16.02 7.45
N ILE A 214 -11.88 14.85 6.83
CA ILE A 214 -10.69 13.99 6.95
C ILE A 214 -9.55 14.53 6.06
N ALA A 215 -9.86 15.10 4.89
CA ALA A 215 -8.88 15.73 3.99
C ALA A 215 -8.08 16.90 4.61
N HIS A 216 -8.46 17.37 5.80
CA HIS A 216 -7.79 18.46 6.52
C HIS A 216 -7.18 18.05 7.88
N ASN A 217 -7.22 16.77 8.25
CA ASN A 217 -6.62 16.24 9.48
C ASN A 217 -5.58 15.15 9.15
N PRO A 218 -4.27 15.50 9.12
CA PRO A 218 -3.21 14.54 8.75
C PRO A 218 -3.17 13.26 9.61
N PRO A 219 -3.37 13.33 10.95
CA PRO A 219 -3.53 12.13 11.76
C PRO A 219 -4.66 11.19 11.33
N LEU A 220 -5.86 11.73 11.06
CA LEU A 220 -7.00 10.91 10.63
C LEU A 220 -6.79 10.32 9.24
N GLN A 221 -6.18 11.09 8.32
CA GLN A 221 -5.76 10.55 7.01
C GLN A 221 -4.81 9.38 7.17
N SER A 222 -3.83 9.48 8.06
CA SER A 222 -2.86 8.40 8.26
C SER A 222 -3.53 7.12 8.80
N VAL A 223 -4.51 7.26 9.71
CA VAL A 223 -5.26 6.13 10.26
C VAL A 223 -6.16 5.51 9.21
N GLU A 224 -6.88 6.33 8.45
CA GLU A 224 -7.75 5.87 7.37
C GLU A 224 -6.94 5.15 6.28
N LEU A 225 -5.84 5.75 5.80
CA LEU A 225 -4.91 5.11 4.85
C LEU A 225 -4.35 3.78 5.38
N THR A 226 -4.04 3.71 6.68
CA THR A 226 -3.55 2.47 7.31
C THR A 226 -4.64 1.40 7.33
N LEU A 227 -5.87 1.75 7.72
CA LEU A 227 -7.00 0.83 7.73
C LEU A 227 -7.37 0.36 6.31
N GLN A 228 -7.34 1.27 5.33
CA GLN A 228 -7.54 0.94 3.92
C GLN A 228 -6.46 -0.02 3.41
N GLN A 229 -5.18 0.26 3.68
CA GLN A 229 -4.07 -0.63 3.30
C GLN A 229 -4.16 -2.00 3.98
N LEU A 230 -4.56 -2.04 5.26
CA LEU A 230 -4.83 -3.28 5.98
C LEU A 230 -5.95 -4.07 5.33
N TYR A 231 -7.03 -3.39 4.95
CA TYR A 231 -8.18 -4.01 4.32
C TYR A 231 -7.85 -4.56 2.93
N ILE A 232 -7.22 -3.76 2.07
CA ILE A 232 -6.76 -4.17 0.73
C ILE A 232 -5.84 -5.39 0.84
N SER A 233 -4.85 -5.34 1.72
CA SER A 233 -3.90 -6.43 1.88
C SER A 233 -4.54 -7.71 2.41
N ARG A 234 -5.52 -7.60 3.31
CA ARG A 234 -6.29 -8.77 3.79
C ARG A 234 -7.11 -9.39 2.66
N ARG A 235 -7.72 -8.57 1.81
CA ARG A 235 -8.51 -9.04 0.67
C ARG A 235 -7.64 -9.65 -0.41
N ASP A 236 -6.41 -9.19 -0.58
CA ASP A 236 -5.47 -9.78 -1.53
C ASP A 236 -5.08 -11.24 -1.20
N PHE A 237 -5.20 -11.68 0.06
CA PHE A 237 -5.08 -13.11 0.39
C PHE A 237 -6.20 -13.95 -0.24
N ARG A 238 -7.36 -13.35 -0.51
CA ARG A 238 -8.56 -13.95 -1.11
C ARG A 238 -8.82 -15.36 -0.58
N PHE A 239 -9.03 -15.49 0.73
CA PHE A 239 -9.30 -16.78 1.36
C PHE A 239 -10.58 -17.44 0.82
N ASN A 240 -10.70 -18.77 0.93
CA ASN A 240 -11.93 -19.51 0.58
C ASN A 240 -13.15 -19.07 1.40
N THR A 241 -12.91 -18.47 2.55
CA THR A 241 -13.90 -17.88 3.44
C THR A 241 -14.14 -16.40 3.18
N ASP A 242 -13.57 -15.81 2.13
CA ASP A 242 -13.84 -14.41 1.77
C ASP A 242 -15.29 -14.28 1.33
N THR A 243 -16.10 -13.67 2.19
CA THR A 243 -17.53 -13.49 1.94
C THR A 243 -17.76 -12.63 0.70
N HIS A 244 -16.81 -11.79 0.29
CA HIS A 244 -16.93 -10.90 -0.86
C HIS A 244 -16.59 -11.55 -2.22
N ALA A 245 -16.23 -12.83 -2.25
CA ALA A 245 -15.95 -13.56 -3.48
C ALA A 245 -16.89 -14.76 -3.63
N LEU A 246 -17.25 -15.10 -4.87
CA LEU A 246 -17.92 -16.37 -5.15
C LEU A 246 -16.88 -17.51 -5.24
N SER A 247 -17.35 -18.73 -5.02
CA SER A 247 -16.60 -19.92 -5.42
C SER A 247 -16.40 -19.92 -6.94
N GLN A 248 -15.42 -20.70 -7.41
CA GLN A 248 -15.21 -20.87 -8.85
C GLN A 248 -16.49 -21.33 -9.56
N TRP A 249 -17.21 -22.29 -8.95
CA TRP A 249 -18.50 -22.78 -9.47
C TRP A 249 -19.54 -21.67 -9.54
N GLY A 250 -19.67 -20.86 -8.48
CA GLY A 250 -20.61 -19.73 -8.45
C GLY A 250 -20.34 -18.72 -9.58
N TYR A 251 -19.07 -18.41 -9.84
CA TYR A 251 -18.68 -17.56 -10.96
C TYR A 251 -19.00 -18.18 -12.33
N GLN A 252 -18.78 -19.49 -12.50
CA GLN A 252 -19.09 -20.19 -13.75
C GLN A 252 -20.60 -20.21 -14.04
N VAL A 253 -21.42 -20.59 -13.05
CA VAL A 253 -22.88 -20.63 -13.21
C VAL A 253 -23.45 -19.24 -13.52
N LEU A 254 -23.01 -18.23 -12.78
CA LEU A 254 -23.39 -16.83 -13.02
C LEU A 254 -22.98 -16.36 -14.42
N PHE A 255 -21.74 -16.61 -14.83
CA PHE A 255 -21.25 -16.20 -16.14
C PHE A 255 -22.06 -16.84 -17.28
N ASN A 256 -22.29 -18.15 -17.22
CA ASN A 256 -23.05 -18.85 -18.26
C ASN A 256 -24.49 -18.36 -18.34
N ARG A 257 -25.11 -18.07 -17.18
CA ARG A 257 -26.46 -17.50 -17.14
C ARG A 257 -26.51 -16.10 -17.76
N LEU A 258 -25.58 -15.23 -17.39
CA LEU A 258 -25.45 -13.89 -17.98
C LEU A 258 -25.23 -13.97 -19.50
N ALA A 259 -24.37 -14.89 -19.96
CA ALA A 259 -24.12 -15.09 -21.38
C ALA A 259 -25.35 -15.64 -22.12
N PHE A 260 -26.09 -16.56 -21.52
CA PHE A 260 -27.35 -17.08 -22.08
C PHE A 260 -28.39 -15.96 -22.24
N ASP A 261 -28.68 -15.26 -21.16
CA ASP A 261 -29.71 -14.21 -21.10
C ASP A 261 -29.34 -13.00 -21.98
N ALA A 262 -28.05 -12.73 -22.17
CA ALA A 262 -27.55 -11.65 -23.01
C ALA A 262 -27.57 -11.96 -24.52
N LEU A 263 -27.30 -13.21 -24.92
CA LEU A 263 -26.90 -13.54 -26.30
C LEU A 263 -27.76 -14.59 -27.00
N VAL A 264 -28.46 -15.46 -26.25
CA VAL A 264 -29.21 -16.58 -26.84
C VAL A 264 -30.64 -16.16 -27.14
N SER A 265 -31.09 -16.37 -28.38
CA SER A 265 -32.43 -15.98 -28.84
C SER A 265 -33.58 -16.66 -28.08
N GLN A 266 -33.34 -17.87 -27.56
CA GLN A 266 -34.26 -18.66 -26.74
C GLN A 266 -34.51 -18.06 -25.35
N ALA A 267 -33.74 -17.06 -24.92
CA ALA A 267 -34.06 -16.23 -23.76
C ALA A 267 -35.26 -15.28 -24.01
N SER A 268 -36.14 -15.59 -24.97
CA SER A 268 -37.22 -14.74 -25.46
C SER A 268 -38.22 -14.32 -24.39
N GLU A 269 -38.36 -15.10 -23.31
CA GLU A 269 -39.26 -14.82 -22.19
C GLU A 269 -38.78 -13.71 -21.24
N LEU A 270 -37.50 -13.32 -21.31
CA LEU A 270 -36.97 -12.20 -20.51
C LEU A 270 -37.34 -10.84 -21.11
N SER A 271 -37.66 -9.89 -20.22
CA SER A 271 -37.89 -8.50 -20.59
C SER A 271 -36.65 -7.89 -21.27
N VAL A 272 -36.87 -6.90 -22.13
CA VAL A 272 -35.78 -6.18 -22.80
C VAL A 272 -34.83 -5.55 -21.78
N ALA A 273 -35.38 -5.03 -20.66
CA ALA A 273 -34.60 -4.49 -19.55
C ALA A 273 -33.66 -5.53 -18.93
N HIS A 274 -34.15 -6.74 -18.63
CA HIS A 274 -33.32 -7.81 -18.08
C HIS A 274 -32.23 -8.27 -19.06
N LYS A 275 -32.53 -8.35 -20.36
CA LYS A 275 -31.53 -8.69 -21.38
C LYS A 275 -30.43 -7.62 -21.45
N ASN A 276 -30.78 -6.35 -21.32
CA ASN A 276 -29.81 -5.26 -21.32
C ASN A 276 -28.99 -5.23 -20.02
N ALA A 277 -29.63 -5.48 -18.87
CA ALA A 277 -28.93 -5.69 -17.61
C ALA A 277 -27.94 -6.86 -17.70
N ALA A 278 -28.34 -8.00 -18.28
CA ALA A 278 -27.46 -9.15 -18.50
C ALA A 278 -26.23 -8.79 -19.34
N LYS A 279 -26.41 -8.04 -20.44
CA LYS A 279 -25.29 -7.58 -21.28
C LYS A 279 -24.34 -6.64 -20.53
N LEU A 280 -24.88 -5.69 -19.76
CA LEU A 280 -24.06 -4.77 -18.95
C LEU A 280 -23.29 -5.49 -17.86
N LEU A 281 -23.95 -6.40 -17.14
CA LEU A 281 -23.32 -7.25 -16.13
C LEU A 281 -22.25 -8.14 -16.74
N LEU A 282 -22.52 -8.75 -17.89
CA LEU A 282 -21.54 -9.57 -18.61
C LEU A 282 -20.32 -8.74 -19.06
N LEU A 283 -20.54 -7.52 -19.57
CA LEU A 283 -19.45 -6.62 -19.95
C LEU A 283 -18.63 -6.21 -18.72
N SER A 284 -19.27 -5.87 -17.60
CA SER A 284 -18.60 -5.59 -16.33
C SER A 284 -17.76 -6.79 -15.87
N PHE A 285 -18.33 -7.99 -15.94
CA PHE A 285 -17.67 -9.24 -15.57
C PHE A 285 -16.38 -9.48 -16.37
N ILE A 286 -16.42 -9.34 -17.70
CA ILE A 286 -15.25 -9.61 -18.55
C ILE A 286 -14.26 -8.45 -18.63
N THR A 287 -14.65 -7.25 -18.23
CA THR A 287 -13.73 -6.09 -18.24
C THR A 287 -13.23 -5.73 -16.85
N ALA A 288 -13.85 -6.20 -15.78
CA ALA A 288 -13.69 -5.69 -14.41
C ALA A 288 -13.97 -4.17 -14.31
N MET A 289 -14.85 -3.64 -15.16
CA MET A 289 -15.26 -2.23 -15.09
C MET A 289 -16.45 -2.06 -14.14
N PRO A 290 -16.47 -0.98 -13.33
CA PRO A 290 -17.64 -0.68 -12.51
C PRO A 290 -18.89 -0.48 -13.36
N ILE A 291 -20.01 -1.04 -12.93
CA ILE A 291 -21.30 -0.89 -13.63
C ILE A 291 -21.66 0.58 -13.74
N LYS A 292 -21.44 1.35 -12.65
CA LYS A 292 -21.69 2.80 -12.61
C LYS A 292 -20.95 3.56 -13.72
N THR A 293 -19.78 3.07 -14.14
CA THR A 293 -19.03 3.65 -15.26
C THR A 293 -19.62 3.22 -16.60
N LEU A 294 -19.96 1.94 -16.77
CA LEU A 294 -20.48 1.40 -18.02
C LEU A 294 -21.87 1.97 -18.38
N ILE A 295 -22.68 2.34 -17.39
CA ILE A 295 -23.97 2.96 -17.64
C ILE A 295 -23.86 4.44 -18.05
N GLN A 296 -22.71 5.11 -17.91
CA GLN A 296 -22.59 6.52 -18.27
C GLN A 296 -22.95 6.76 -19.76
N PRO A 297 -23.64 7.88 -20.08
CA PRO A 297 -24.09 8.15 -21.44
C PRO A 297 -22.95 8.09 -22.45
N LEU A 298 -23.15 7.32 -23.53
CA LEU A 298 -22.20 7.17 -24.64
C LEU A 298 -20.78 6.74 -24.24
N PHE A 299 -20.56 6.29 -23.00
CA PHE A 299 -19.21 6.00 -22.50
C PHE A 299 -18.54 4.89 -23.33
N ILE A 300 -19.25 3.80 -23.60
CA ILE A 300 -18.71 2.69 -24.40
C ILE A 300 -18.38 3.14 -25.85
N ALA A 301 -19.20 4.03 -26.42
CA ALA A 301 -19.05 4.50 -27.79
C ALA A 301 -17.95 5.56 -27.98
N THR A 302 -17.72 6.39 -26.96
CA THR A 302 -16.86 7.58 -27.05
C THR A 302 -15.56 7.47 -26.26
N SER A 303 -15.48 6.55 -25.29
CA SER A 303 -14.28 6.37 -24.48
C SER A 303 -13.11 5.87 -25.32
N SER A 304 -11.94 6.45 -25.11
CA SER A 304 -10.68 5.98 -25.70
C SER A 304 -10.28 4.57 -25.24
N LEU A 305 -10.95 4.04 -24.21
CA LEU A 305 -10.76 2.67 -23.76
C LEU A 305 -11.25 1.64 -24.76
N PHE A 306 -12.31 1.94 -25.53
CA PHE A 306 -12.88 0.99 -26.49
C PHE A 306 -12.45 1.37 -27.90
N THR A 307 -11.70 0.49 -28.56
CA THR A 307 -11.46 0.58 -30.00
C THR A 307 -12.46 -0.34 -30.70
N ILE A 308 -13.53 0.25 -31.22
CA ILE A 308 -14.65 -0.47 -31.85
C ILE A 308 -14.48 -0.41 -33.38
N GLN A 309 -14.19 -1.55 -33.98
CA GLN A 309 -14.16 -1.74 -35.43
C GLN A 309 -15.24 -2.74 -35.85
N LYS A 310 -15.54 -2.82 -37.15
CA LYS A 310 -16.61 -3.69 -37.68
C LYS A 310 -16.42 -5.17 -37.29
N THR A 311 -15.19 -5.66 -37.31
CA THR A 311 -14.84 -7.08 -37.08
C THR A 311 -13.94 -7.29 -35.85
N GLN A 312 -13.64 -6.23 -35.12
CA GLN A 312 -12.74 -6.29 -33.98
C GLN A 312 -13.13 -5.26 -32.93
N VAL A 313 -13.20 -5.68 -31.68
CA VAL A 313 -13.33 -4.77 -30.56
C VAL A 313 -12.22 -5.05 -29.57
N THR A 314 -11.52 -4.00 -29.12
CA THR A 314 -10.49 -4.13 -28.09
C THR A 314 -10.70 -3.12 -26.98
N LEU A 315 -10.38 -3.55 -25.76
CA LEU A 315 -10.20 -2.70 -24.60
C LEU A 315 -8.72 -2.32 -24.50
N SER A 316 -8.40 -1.06 -24.70
CA SER A 316 -7.02 -0.57 -24.75
C SER A 316 -6.78 0.53 -23.71
N TYR A 317 -5.67 0.45 -23.00
CA TYR A 317 -5.30 1.46 -22.00
C TYR A 317 -3.78 1.57 -21.89
N HIS A 318 -3.32 2.73 -21.45
CA HIS A 318 -1.92 2.99 -21.15
C HIS A 318 -1.66 2.76 -19.66
N LEU A 319 -0.55 2.10 -19.32
CA LEU A 319 -0.13 1.91 -17.94
C LEU A 319 0.24 3.24 -17.27
N GLY A 320 0.78 4.20 -18.02
CA GLY A 320 1.11 5.53 -17.49
C GLY A 320 2.17 5.54 -16.37
N ILE A 321 2.98 4.49 -16.28
CA ILE A 321 3.89 4.25 -15.14
C ILE A 321 5.23 4.98 -15.24
N THR A 322 5.80 5.13 -16.42
CA THR A 322 7.12 5.74 -16.63
C THR A 322 7.11 6.62 -17.87
N PRO A 323 7.68 7.83 -17.82
CA PRO A 323 7.74 8.72 -18.97
C PRO A 323 8.69 8.15 -20.03
N ARG A 324 8.20 7.98 -21.26
CA ARG A 324 8.98 7.53 -22.42
C ARG A 324 9.61 8.75 -23.10
N LYS A 325 10.72 9.24 -22.55
CA LYS A 325 11.44 10.43 -23.07
C LYS A 325 12.39 10.12 -24.24
N ILE A 326 12.76 8.84 -24.40
CA ILE A 326 13.69 8.36 -25.42
C ILE A 326 12.97 7.26 -26.20
N GLU A 327 13.20 7.21 -27.51
CA GLU A 327 12.70 6.14 -28.36
C GLU A 327 13.16 4.78 -27.82
N GLN A 328 12.21 3.88 -27.63
CA GLN A 328 12.41 2.61 -26.94
C GLN A 328 12.80 1.54 -27.96
N SER A 329 14.10 1.48 -28.25
CA SER A 329 14.67 0.42 -29.08
C SER A 329 14.66 -0.92 -28.34
N HIS A 330 14.20 -1.98 -29.01
CA HIS A 330 14.20 -3.35 -28.49
C HIS A 330 15.60 -3.91 -28.18
N LEU A 331 16.65 -3.30 -28.74
CA LEU A 331 18.03 -3.67 -28.42
C LEU A 331 18.39 -3.25 -26.98
N VAL A 332 17.86 -2.11 -26.53
CA VAL A 332 18.20 -1.48 -25.26
C VAL A 332 17.18 -1.76 -24.16
N PHE A 333 15.91 -1.75 -24.53
CA PHE A 333 14.80 -1.82 -23.58
C PHE A 333 13.97 -3.08 -23.80
N GLU A 334 13.54 -3.67 -22.69
CA GLU A 334 12.66 -4.83 -22.67
C GLU A 334 11.26 -4.50 -23.20
N ASN A 335 10.79 -3.26 -22.98
CA ASN A 335 9.42 -2.84 -23.27
C ASN A 335 9.35 -1.73 -24.33
N SER A 336 8.77 -2.04 -25.50
CA SER A 336 8.56 -1.03 -26.55
C SER A 336 7.26 -0.25 -26.41
N SER A 337 6.31 -0.71 -25.58
CA SER A 337 5.02 -0.05 -25.40
C SER A 337 4.60 0.01 -23.93
N ASP A 338 3.70 0.95 -23.59
CA ASP A 338 2.96 0.97 -22.32
C ASP A 338 1.46 0.71 -22.53
N LYS A 339 1.05 0.37 -23.76
CA LYS A 339 -0.34 0.11 -24.13
C LYS A 339 -0.63 -1.39 -24.02
N VAL A 340 -1.58 -1.74 -23.16
CA VAL A 340 -2.17 -3.08 -23.11
C VAL A 340 -3.46 -3.07 -23.93
N SER A 341 -3.69 -4.13 -24.71
CA SER A 341 -4.90 -4.28 -25.53
C SER A 341 -5.49 -5.67 -25.36
N LEU A 342 -6.70 -5.72 -24.77
CA LEU A 342 -7.46 -6.96 -24.54
C LEU A 342 -8.58 -7.08 -25.58
N PRO A 343 -8.81 -8.25 -26.18
CA PRO A 343 -9.88 -8.41 -27.14
C PRO A 343 -11.24 -8.58 -26.44
N LEU A 344 -12.31 -8.05 -27.05
CA LEU A 344 -13.67 -8.12 -26.51
C LEU A 344 -14.64 -8.77 -27.52
N PRO A 345 -15.74 -9.40 -27.04
CA PRO A 345 -16.76 -9.95 -27.92
C PRO A 345 -17.44 -8.85 -28.75
N VAL A 346 -17.30 -8.95 -30.08
CA VAL A 346 -17.75 -7.94 -31.05
C VAL A 346 -19.25 -7.67 -30.91
N ALA A 347 -20.08 -8.72 -30.93
CA ALA A 347 -21.54 -8.58 -30.87
C ALA A 347 -22.03 -7.90 -29.58
N LEU A 348 -21.43 -8.25 -28.43
CA LEU A 348 -21.79 -7.67 -27.14
C LEU A 348 -21.52 -6.16 -27.11
N VAL A 349 -20.32 -5.75 -27.53
CA VAL A 349 -19.91 -4.34 -27.44
C VAL A 349 -20.63 -3.48 -28.48
N HIS A 350 -20.80 -3.95 -29.72
CA HIS A 350 -21.57 -3.21 -30.73
C HIS A 350 -23.00 -2.96 -30.30
N HIS A 351 -23.63 -3.95 -29.66
CA HIS A 351 -24.98 -3.79 -29.13
C HIS A 351 -25.03 -2.70 -28.05
N LEU A 352 -24.10 -2.72 -27.10
CA LEU A 352 -24.05 -1.75 -26.00
C LEU A 352 -23.53 -0.37 -26.43
N ALA A 353 -22.76 -0.27 -27.51
CA ALA A 353 -22.28 1.01 -28.03
C ALA A 353 -23.34 1.79 -28.81
N ASN A 354 -24.41 1.12 -29.26
CA ASN A 354 -25.51 1.80 -29.95
C ASN A 354 -26.34 2.63 -28.94
N SER A 355 -26.47 3.93 -29.21
CA SER A 355 -27.22 4.90 -28.40
C SER A 355 -28.69 4.54 -28.22
N ASP A 356 -29.25 3.75 -29.13
CA ASP A 356 -30.66 3.31 -29.04
C ASP A 356 -30.85 2.17 -28.03
N ASN A 357 -29.78 1.42 -27.73
CA ASN A 357 -29.79 0.29 -26.79
C ASN A 357 -29.38 0.71 -25.37
N LEU A 358 -28.64 1.81 -25.25
CA LEU A 358 -28.42 2.53 -24.00
C LEU A 358 -28.95 3.96 -24.19
N PRO A 359 -30.23 4.24 -23.88
CA PRO A 359 -30.80 5.58 -24.08
C PRO A 359 -29.91 6.63 -23.43
N ASN A 360 -29.69 7.77 -24.12
CA ASN A 360 -28.98 8.94 -23.60
C ASN A 360 -29.48 9.26 -22.20
N ILE A 361 -28.62 9.12 -21.20
CA ILE A 361 -29.04 9.11 -19.79
C ILE A 361 -28.96 10.53 -19.22
N GLU A 362 -30.11 11.16 -19.00
CA GLU A 362 -30.24 12.21 -17.98
C GLU A 362 -30.12 11.59 -16.57
N ALA A 363 -29.72 12.36 -15.54
CA ALA A 363 -29.39 11.83 -14.21
C ALA A 363 -30.48 10.92 -13.60
N ASP A 364 -31.77 11.24 -13.82
CA ASP A 364 -32.91 10.46 -13.33
C ASP A 364 -33.04 9.07 -13.98
N ILE A 365 -32.54 8.90 -15.22
CA ILE A 365 -32.56 7.63 -15.95
C ILE A 365 -31.42 6.69 -15.47
N SER A 366 -30.34 7.23 -14.89
CA SER A 366 -29.25 6.43 -14.31
C SER A 366 -29.75 5.59 -13.13
N GLN A 367 -30.56 6.22 -12.26
CA GLN A 367 -31.09 5.55 -11.08
C GLN A 367 -32.10 4.47 -11.47
N ASN A 368 -32.93 4.71 -12.50
CA ASN A 368 -33.85 3.70 -13.02
C ASN A 368 -33.11 2.48 -13.59
N LYS A 369 -32.00 2.66 -14.32
CA LYS A 369 -31.19 1.52 -14.80
C LYS A 369 -30.52 0.76 -13.66
N ILE A 370 -30.10 1.44 -12.59
CA ILE A 370 -29.58 0.77 -11.39
C ILE A 370 -30.67 -0.10 -10.76
N ASN A 371 -31.91 0.40 -10.71
CA ASN A 371 -33.05 -0.36 -10.21
C ASN A 371 -33.35 -1.58 -11.10
N GLU A 372 -33.33 -1.42 -12.43
CA GLU A 372 -33.50 -2.55 -13.37
C GLU A 372 -32.41 -3.63 -13.19
N ILE A 373 -31.17 -3.21 -12.96
CA ILE A 373 -30.06 -4.14 -12.66
C ILE A 373 -30.30 -4.83 -11.31
N ALA A 374 -30.78 -4.11 -10.31
CA ALA A 374 -31.10 -4.67 -9.00
C ALA A 374 -32.24 -5.69 -9.08
N ASP A 375 -33.29 -5.41 -9.85
CA ASP A 375 -34.40 -6.32 -10.10
C ASP A 375 -33.93 -7.60 -10.80
N TYR A 376 -33.10 -7.46 -11.83
CA TYR A 376 -32.51 -8.61 -12.51
C TYR A 376 -31.57 -9.42 -11.61
N LEU A 377 -30.78 -8.77 -10.75
CA LEU A 377 -29.96 -9.45 -9.75
C LEU A 377 -30.80 -10.28 -8.78
N LYS A 378 -31.99 -9.81 -8.40
CA LYS A 378 -32.92 -10.58 -7.56
C LYS A 378 -33.34 -11.89 -8.25
N VAL A 379 -33.69 -11.82 -9.54
CA VAL A 379 -33.99 -13.01 -10.35
C VAL A 379 -32.80 -13.97 -10.40
N LEU A 380 -31.58 -13.45 -10.56
CA LEU A 380 -30.36 -14.28 -10.57
C LEU A 380 -30.08 -14.94 -9.22
N ARG A 381 -30.29 -14.24 -8.10
CA ARG A 381 -30.11 -14.80 -6.74
C ARG A 381 -31.01 -16.01 -6.52
N GLU A 382 -32.27 -15.87 -6.89
CA GLU A 382 -33.29 -16.92 -6.72
C GLU A 382 -33.04 -18.08 -7.68
N SER A 383 -32.82 -17.80 -8.97
CA SER A 383 -32.68 -18.84 -10.00
C SER A 383 -31.37 -19.62 -9.96
N LEU A 384 -30.29 -19.02 -9.42
CA LEU A 384 -28.97 -19.65 -9.34
C LEU A 384 -28.62 -20.12 -7.93
N GLU A 385 -29.52 -19.93 -6.96
CA GLU A 385 -29.27 -20.22 -5.53
C GLU A 385 -28.00 -19.51 -5.01
N LEU A 386 -27.79 -18.27 -5.45
CA LEU A 386 -26.69 -17.41 -5.02
C LEU A 386 -27.26 -16.27 -4.16
N PRO A 387 -27.69 -16.52 -2.92
CA PRO A 387 -28.46 -15.56 -2.11
C PRO A 387 -27.71 -14.24 -1.88
N TYR A 388 -26.39 -14.31 -1.80
CA TYR A 388 -25.53 -13.15 -1.60
C TYR A 388 -25.03 -12.53 -2.90
N LEU A 389 -25.54 -12.87 -4.09
CA LEU A 389 -25.01 -12.26 -5.32
C LEU A 389 -25.14 -10.72 -5.27
N SER A 390 -24.04 -9.99 -5.48
CA SER A 390 -24.03 -8.52 -5.51
C SER A 390 -23.25 -8.01 -6.72
N ILE A 391 -23.45 -6.72 -7.04
CA ILE A 391 -22.70 -6.03 -8.10
C ILE A 391 -21.19 -6.15 -7.87
N ASN A 392 -20.74 -5.98 -6.62
CA ASN A 392 -19.33 -6.03 -6.28
C ASN A 392 -18.71 -7.41 -6.58
N ARG A 393 -19.45 -8.51 -6.31
CA ARG A 393 -18.99 -9.86 -6.67
C ARG A 393 -18.79 -10.03 -8.17
N ILE A 394 -19.63 -9.40 -9.00
CA ILE A 394 -19.51 -9.39 -10.46
C ILE A 394 -18.29 -8.57 -10.90
N GLU A 395 -18.15 -7.35 -10.38
CA GLU A 395 -17.02 -6.46 -10.69
C GLU A 395 -15.66 -7.07 -10.30
N MET A 396 -15.61 -7.84 -9.20
CA MET A 396 -14.42 -8.54 -8.71
C MET A 396 -14.13 -9.88 -9.37
N ALA A 397 -15.04 -10.41 -10.19
CA ALA A 397 -14.99 -11.80 -10.63
C ALA A 397 -13.71 -12.11 -11.42
N LEU A 398 -13.42 -11.32 -12.46
CA LEU A 398 -12.24 -11.52 -13.32
C LEU A 398 -10.93 -11.45 -12.52
N ALA A 399 -10.79 -10.45 -11.64
CA ALA A 399 -9.61 -10.33 -10.80
C ALA A 399 -9.43 -11.57 -9.89
N THR A 400 -10.54 -12.10 -9.37
CA THR A 400 -10.55 -13.25 -8.46
C THR A 400 -10.20 -14.55 -9.18
N LEU A 401 -10.71 -14.74 -10.39
CA LEU A 401 -10.35 -15.87 -11.25
C LEU A 401 -8.86 -15.86 -11.61
N LEU A 402 -8.34 -14.72 -12.09
CA LEU A 402 -6.94 -14.56 -12.44
C LEU A 402 -6.01 -14.79 -11.24
N THR A 403 -6.42 -14.37 -10.04
CA THR A 403 -5.56 -14.48 -8.85
C THR A 403 -5.61 -15.88 -8.21
N ARG A 404 -6.77 -16.55 -8.21
CA ARG A 404 -6.98 -17.77 -7.40
C ARG A 404 -7.15 -19.05 -8.19
N TYR A 405 -7.93 -18.99 -9.26
CA TYR A 405 -8.48 -20.18 -9.91
C TYR A 405 -7.80 -20.49 -11.23
N LEU A 406 -7.05 -19.54 -11.80
CA LEU A 406 -6.32 -19.73 -13.04
C LEU A 406 -4.87 -20.16 -12.77
N ALA A 407 -4.56 -21.41 -13.12
CA ALA A 407 -3.22 -21.95 -13.00
C ALA A 407 -2.19 -21.14 -13.83
N GLY A 408 -1.04 -20.86 -13.21
CA GLY A 408 0.05 -20.08 -13.82
C GLY A 408 -0.21 -18.58 -13.92
N SER A 409 -1.37 -18.08 -13.48
CA SER A 409 -1.60 -16.65 -13.31
C SER A 409 -1.31 -16.21 -11.88
N HIS A 410 -1.18 -14.91 -11.66
CA HIS A 410 -0.85 -14.35 -10.35
C HIS A 410 -1.38 -12.92 -10.21
N GLY A 411 -1.33 -12.38 -8.99
CA GLY A 411 -1.85 -11.04 -8.66
C GLY A 411 -1.36 -9.94 -9.61
N HIS A 412 -0.09 -9.98 -10.03
CA HIS A 412 0.43 -8.98 -10.96
C HIS A 412 -0.17 -9.05 -12.40
N ILE A 413 -0.51 -10.25 -12.92
CA ILE A 413 -1.26 -10.35 -14.18
C ILE A 413 -2.70 -9.84 -13.98
N ALA A 414 -3.31 -10.14 -12.83
CA ALA A 414 -4.64 -9.62 -12.50
C ALA A 414 -4.65 -8.08 -12.41
N GLU A 415 -3.61 -7.48 -11.80
CA GLU A 415 -3.39 -6.03 -11.77
C GLU A 415 -3.39 -5.42 -13.17
N LEU A 416 -2.63 -6.03 -14.09
CA LEU A 416 -2.57 -5.62 -15.48
C LEU A 416 -3.94 -5.75 -16.13
N VAL A 417 -4.50 -6.97 -16.24
CA VAL A 417 -5.76 -7.24 -16.96
C VAL A 417 -6.93 -6.40 -16.44
N CYS A 418 -7.05 -6.24 -15.12
CA CYS A 418 -8.14 -5.49 -14.48
C CYS A 418 -7.88 -3.98 -14.39
N ARG A 419 -6.77 -3.47 -14.96
CA ARG A 419 -6.45 -2.04 -15.00
C ARG A 419 -6.39 -1.40 -13.62
N MET A 420 -5.81 -2.12 -12.65
CA MET A 420 -5.55 -1.51 -11.35
C MET A 420 -4.59 -0.33 -11.57
N PRO A 421 -4.76 0.82 -10.90
CA PRO A 421 -3.88 1.96 -11.11
C PRO A 421 -2.54 1.76 -10.37
N ALA A 422 -1.47 2.38 -10.87
CA ALA A 422 -0.11 2.21 -10.36
C ALA A 422 0.09 2.48 -8.85
N PRO A 423 -0.62 3.45 -8.23
CA PRO A 423 -0.56 3.64 -6.79
C PRO A 423 -1.11 2.45 -5.98
N ASP A 424 -2.11 1.72 -6.50
CA ASP A 424 -2.72 0.54 -5.86
C ASP A 424 -1.93 -0.75 -6.13
N ALA A 425 -1.18 -0.76 -7.24
CA ALA A 425 -0.31 -1.85 -7.63
C ALA A 425 1.10 -1.32 -7.94
N PRO A 426 1.91 -0.99 -6.90
CA PRO A 426 3.26 -0.44 -7.07
C PRO A 426 4.18 -1.34 -7.91
N ALA A 427 3.81 -2.61 -7.99
CA ALA A 427 4.46 -3.60 -8.82
C ALA A 427 4.51 -3.22 -10.31
N MET A 428 3.48 -2.54 -10.82
CA MET A 428 3.40 -2.17 -12.24
C MET A 428 4.50 -1.24 -12.69
N TYR A 429 5.08 -0.40 -11.82
CA TYR A 429 6.19 0.48 -12.19
C TYR A 429 7.39 -0.26 -12.78
N TYR A 430 7.54 -1.54 -12.47
CA TYR A 430 8.68 -2.38 -12.81
C TYR A 430 8.34 -3.53 -13.77
N SER A 431 7.11 -3.53 -14.30
CA SER A 431 6.58 -4.62 -15.13
C SER A 431 7.27 -4.74 -16.48
N SER A 432 7.37 -5.96 -16.99
CA SER A 432 7.71 -6.25 -18.39
C SER A 432 7.04 -7.56 -18.81
N HIS A 433 6.00 -7.46 -19.62
CA HIS A 433 5.15 -8.59 -20.03
C HIS A 433 4.87 -8.52 -21.52
N ALA A 434 4.94 -9.65 -22.22
CA ALA A 434 4.45 -9.68 -23.59
C ALA A 434 2.94 -9.41 -23.59
N ASN A 435 2.44 -8.50 -24.45
CA ASN A 435 0.99 -8.27 -24.52
C ASN A 435 0.24 -9.57 -24.89
N SER A 436 0.86 -10.44 -25.68
CA SER A 436 0.35 -11.77 -26.01
C SER A 436 0.19 -12.69 -24.79
N GLU A 437 1.08 -12.58 -23.79
CA GLU A 437 0.98 -13.32 -22.54
C GLU A 437 -0.18 -12.81 -21.68
N ILE A 438 -0.30 -11.48 -21.52
CA ILE A 438 -1.43 -10.86 -20.80
C ILE A 438 -2.76 -11.30 -21.42
N VAL A 439 -2.87 -11.20 -22.75
CA VAL A 439 -4.05 -11.63 -23.51
C VAL A 439 -4.32 -13.13 -23.34
N LYS A 440 -3.28 -13.97 -23.33
CA LYS A 440 -3.42 -15.42 -23.10
C LYS A 440 -4.04 -15.72 -21.74
N HIS A 441 -3.60 -15.05 -20.67
CA HIS A 441 -4.20 -15.24 -19.34
C HIS A 441 -5.65 -14.77 -19.28
N TYR A 442 -5.93 -13.60 -19.86
CA TYR A 442 -7.28 -13.07 -19.97
C TYR A 442 -8.21 -14.04 -20.72
N ILE A 443 -7.82 -14.52 -21.90
CA ILE A 443 -8.63 -15.47 -22.69
C ILE A 443 -8.85 -16.78 -21.92
N LYS A 444 -7.80 -17.32 -21.29
CA LYS A 444 -7.94 -18.54 -20.48
C LYS A 444 -8.92 -18.36 -19.33
N ALA A 445 -8.89 -17.21 -18.64
CA ALA A 445 -9.85 -16.91 -17.58
C ALA A 445 -11.30 -16.92 -18.11
N LEU A 446 -11.53 -16.32 -19.28
CA LEU A 446 -12.86 -16.31 -19.91
C LEU A 446 -13.29 -17.71 -20.39
N GLN A 447 -12.39 -18.51 -20.93
CA GLN A 447 -12.66 -19.90 -21.30
C GLN A 447 -13.04 -20.75 -20.09
N GLN A 448 -12.37 -20.55 -18.95
CA GLN A 448 -12.67 -21.25 -17.70
C GLN A 448 -14.06 -20.89 -17.13
N LEU A 449 -14.55 -19.69 -17.43
CA LEU A 449 -15.91 -19.23 -17.09
C LEU A 449 -16.98 -19.77 -18.03
N ASN A 450 -16.70 -19.79 -19.33
CA ASN A 450 -17.65 -20.07 -20.41
C ASN A 450 -17.89 -21.57 -20.63
N THR A 451 -18.23 -22.31 -19.58
CA THR A 451 -18.33 -23.78 -19.63
C THR A 451 -19.47 -24.29 -20.53
N GLN A 452 -20.49 -23.46 -20.79
CA GLN A 452 -21.61 -23.78 -21.70
C GLN A 452 -21.43 -23.19 -23.10
N ASN A 453 -20.32 -22.51 -23.39
CA ASN A 453 -19.98 -21.93 -24.70
C ASN A 453 -21.02 -20.93 -25.26
N HIS A 454 -21.78 -20.25 -24.40
CA HIS A 454 -22.77 -19.25 -24.82
C HIS A 454 -22.10 -17.97 -25.37
N LEU A 455 -20.89 -17.64 -24.90
CA LEU A 455 -20.13 -16.51 -25.42
C LEU A 455 -19.12 -16.99 -26.48
N VAL A 456 -19.22 -16.49 -27.71
CA VAL A 456 -18.23 -16.80 -28.75
C VAL A 456 -17.05 -15.84 -28.66
N PHE A 457 -15.85 -16.41 -28.53
CA PHE A 457 -14.58 -15.70 -28.48
C PHE A 457 -13.99 -15.51 -29.89
N ASP A 458 -14.69 -14.77 -30.75
CA ASP A 458 -14.22 -14.45 -32.10
C ASP A 458 -13.21 -13.28 -32.07
N TYR A 459 -11.99 -13.60 -31.64
CA TYR A 459 -10.90 -12.63 -31.57
C TYR A 459 -10.15 -12.63 -32.90
N SER A 460 -10.36 -11.61 -33.73
CA SER A 460 -9.53 -11.39 -34.91
C SER A 460 -8.07 -11.18 -34.47
N ASN A 461 -7.21 -12.15 -34.80
CA ASN A 461 -5.80 -12.20 -34.41
C ASN A 461 -5.01 -11.07 -35.11
N ARG A 462 -4.85 -9.93 -34.45
CA ARG A 462 -3.62 -9.13 -34.58
C ARG A 462 -2.97 -9.08 -33.20
N ARG A 463 -2.15 -10.09 -32.92
CA ARG A 463 -1.26 -10.08 -31.76
C ARG A 463 -0.23 -9.00 -32.02
N THR A 464 -0.23 -7.96 -31.19
CA THR A 464 0.93 -7.10 -31.07
C THR A 464 1.90 -7.85 -30.16
N ASP A 465 2.97 -8.40 -30.72
CA ASP A 465 4.04 -9.08 -29.96
C ASP A 465 4.96 -8.08 -29.23
N ALA A 466 4.43 -6.90 -28.92
CA ALA A 466 5.14 -5.89 -28.16
C ALA A 466 5.14 -6.27 -26.67
N ASN A 467 6.31 -6.13 -26.05
CA ASN A 467 6.42 -6.14 -24.61
C ASN A 467 5.94 -4.81 -24.04
N VAL A 468 5.10 -4.92 -23.01
CA VAL A 468 4.42 -3.81 -22.37
C VAL A 468 4.91 -3.67 -20.94
N GLY A 469 5.22 -2.44 -20.53
CA GLY A 469 5.66 -2.17 -19.18
C GLY A 469 6.52 -0.93 -19.03
N SER A 470 7.46 -1.01 -18.10
CA SER A 470 8.35 0.09 -17.71
C SER A 470 9.35 0.46 -18.80
N ALA A 471 9.51 1.76 -19.04
CA ALA A 471 10.53 2.31 -19.95
C ALA A 471 11.95 2.29 -19.37
N PHE A 472 12.11 1.85 -18.12
CA PHE A 472 13.42 1.70 -17.47
C PHE A 472 13.89 0.24 -17.39
N ALA A 473 13.10 -0.71 -17.91
CA ALA A 473 13.50 -2.11 -17.97
C ALA A 473 14.49 -2.29 -19.13
N LEU A 474 15.79 -2.36 -18.81
CA LEU A 474 16.85 -2.63 -19.79
C LEU A 474 16.94 -4.11 -20.10
N THR A 475 17.37 -4.44 -21.33
CA THR A 475 17.67 -5.81 -21.73
C THR A 475 18.94 -6.31 -21.04
N LEU A 476 19.07 -7.63 -20.92
CA LEU A 476 20.26 -8.26 -20.35
C LEU A 476 21.52 -7.89 -21.13
N ASP A 477 21.46 -7.98 -22.46
CA ASP A 477 22.59 -7.65 -23.33
C ASP A 477 23.03 -6.20 -23.17
N SER A 478 22.09 -5.26 -23.06
CA SER A 478 22.44 -3.85 -22.88
C SER A 478 23.06 -3.54 -21.52
N VAL A 479 22.61 -4.21 -20.46
CA VAL A 479 23.26 -4.08 -19.14
C VAL A 479 24.66 -4.71 -19.16
N LYS A 480 24.84 -5.83 -19.84
CA LYS A 480 26.14 -6.46 -20.03
C LYS A 480 27.11 -5.53 -20.76
N SER A 481 26.72 -4.99 -21.92
CA SER A 481 27.55 -4.05 -22.68
C SER A 481 27.90 -2.80 -21.87
N LEU A 482 26.93 -2.25 -21.12
CA LEU A 482 27.16 -1.11 -20.23
C LEU A 482 28.23 -1.44 -19.17
N LEU A 483 28.17 -2.62 -18.55
CA LEU A 483 29.16 -3.03 -17.55
C LEU A 483 30.55 -3.21 -18.16
N GLU A 484 30.65 -3.77 -19.37
CA GLU A 484 31.92 -3.92 -20.11
C GLU A 484 32.52 -2.55 -20.49
N GLU A 485 31.71 -1.60 -20.98
CA GLU A 485 32.15 -0.24 -21.27
C GLU A 485 32.69 0.48 -20.03
N VAL A 486 32.00 0.34 -18.90
CA VAL A 486 32.44 0.91 -17.62
C VAL A 486 33.76 0.28 -17.15
N GLN A 487 33.92 -1.05 -17.27
CA GLN A 487 35.17 -1.72 -16.93
C GLN A 487 36.34 -1.24 -17.80
N ASN A 488 36.15 -1.09 -19.10
CA ASN A 488 37.16 -0.56 -20.02
C ASN A 488 37.57 0.87 -19.64
N TRP A 489 36.59 1.71 -19.28
CA TRP A 489 36.87 3.06 -18.81
C TRP A 489 37.68 3.08 -17.51
N ILE A 490 37.35 2.19 -16.57
CA ILE A 490 38.10 2.02 -15.32
C ILE A 490 39.54 1.57 -15.60
N ALA A 491 39.73 0.56 -16.45
CA ALA A 491 41.04 0.04 -16.82
C ALA A 491 41.96 1.12 -17.42
N SER A 492 41.39 2.11 -18.10
CA SER A 492 42.15 3.24 -18.66
C SER A 492 42.58 4.30 -17.61
N THR A 493 42.22 4.13 -16.33
CA THR A 493 42.47 5.11 -15.26
C THR A 493 43.82 4.88 -14.59
N ASN A 494 44.72 5.88 -14.71
CA ASN A 494 46.06 5.80 -14.14
C ASN A 494 46.18 6.40 -12.74
N ASP A 495 45.41 7.43 -12.40
CA ASP A 495 45.51 8.06 -11.09
C ASP A 495 44.81 7.23 -10.01
N PHE A 496 45.38 7.18 -8.80
CA PHE A 496 44.90 6.32 -7.71
C PHE A 496 43.49 6.71 -7.25
N GLU A 497 43.25 7.98 -6.93
CA GLU A 497 41.99 8.45 -6.34
C GLU A 497 40.80 8.36 -7.32
N PRO A 498 40.95 8.79 -8.60
CA PRO A 498 39.92 8.54 -9.61
C PRO A 498 39.66 7.04 -9.84
N LEU A 499 40.71 6.21 -9.84
CA LEU A 499 40.55 4.75 -9.99
C LEU A 499 39.76 4.16 -8.81
N PHE A 500 40.10 4.52 -7.57
CA PHE A 500 39.36 4.11 -6.38
C PHE A 500 37.88 4.51 -6.45
N ASN A 501 37.60 5.76 -6.81
CA ASN A 501 36.23 6.26 -6.91
C ASN A 501 35.43 5.51 -7.97
N ARG A 502 36.00 5.29 -9.16
CA ARG A 502 35.31 4.57 -10.25
C ARG A 502 35.07 3.10 -9.89
N LEU A 503 36.03 2.43 -9.25
CA LEU A 503 35.85 1.06 -8.73
C LEU A 503 34.74 0.99 -7.67
N SER A 504 34.68 1.97 -6.77
CA SER A 504 33.63 2.04 -5.75
C SER A 504 32.23 2.19 -6.38
N CYS A 505 32.10 3.05 -7.40
CA CYS A 505 30.86 3.16 -8.18
C CYS A 505 30.51 1.88 -8.95
N TYR A 506 31.51 1.20 -9.52
CA TYR A 506 31.29 -0.06 -10.23
C TYR A 506 30.78 -1.18 -9.33
N VAL A 507 31.42 -1.41 -8.18
CA VAL A 507 30.97 -2.41 -7.20
C VAL A 507 29.58 -2.05 -6.68
N TRP A 508 29.29 -0.76 -6.48
CA TRP A 508 27.96 -0.29 -6.11
C TRP A 508 26.90 -0.61 -7.18
N LEU A 509 27.25 -0.46 -8.46
CA LEU A 509 26.37 -0.80 -9.57
C LEU A 509 26.08 -2.31 -9.61
N VAL A 510 27.13 -3.13 -9.53
CA VAL A 510 27.03 -4.60 -9.44
C VAL A 510 26.15 -5.01 -8.26
N PHE A 511 26.33 -4.37 -7.11
CA PHE A 511 25.50 -4.60 -5.94
C PHE A 511 24.01 -4.34 -6.22
N CYS A 512 23.67 -3.23 -6.88
CA CYS A 512 22.26 -2.93 -7.20
C CYS A 512 21.65 -3.93 -8.17
N VAL A 513 22.39 -4.33 -9.21
CA VAL A 513 21.89 -5.28 -10.24
C VAL A 513 21.86 -6.74 -9.76
N LEU A 514 22.49 -7.07 -8.63
CA LEU A 514 22.45 -8.41 -8.02
C LEU A 514 21.64 -8.48 -6.71
N THR A 515 20.95 -7.39 -6.32
CA THR A 515 20.11 -7.38 -5.10
C THR A 515 18.73 -6.76 -5.32
N GLY A 516 18.58 -5.86 -6.31
CA GLY A 516 17.34 -5.09 -6.50
C GLY A 516 17.05 -4.07 -5.40
N ILE A 517 18.02 -3.79 -4.53
CA ILE A 517 17.93 -2.73 -3.53
C ILE A 517 17.69 -1.39 -4.22
N ARG A 518 16.88 -0.53 -3.59
CA ARG A 518 16.61 0.80 -4.14
C ARG A 518 17.94 1.58 -4.20
N PRO A 519 18.31 2.17 -5.35
CA PRO A 519 19.51 2.99 -5.48
C PRO A 519 19.31 4.36 -4.81
N ASN A 520 19.14 4.34 -3.49
CA ASN A 520 19.04 5.50 -2.62
C ASN A 520 20.43 5.87 -2.08
N ASN A 521 20.50 6.87 -1.21
CA ASN A 521 21.75 7.24 -0.53
C ASN A 521 22.14 6.14 0.46
N ALA A 522 23.36 5.61 0.33
CA ALA A 522 23.89 4.45 1.06
C ALA A 522 23.11 3.13 0.85
N LEU A 523 23.80 2.04 0.53
CA LEU A 523 23.21 0.72 0.27
C LEU A 523 23.15 -0.18 1.54
N GLY A 524 22.85 0.42 2.69
CA GLY A 524 22.85 -0.25 4.00
C GLY A 524 24.12 0.01 4.81
N ALA A 525 24.11 -0.40 6.08
CA ALA A 525 25.29 -0.33 6.95
C ALA A 525 26.10 -1.64 6.87
N VAL A 526 27.39 -1.60 7.17
CA VAL A 526 28.28 -2.78 7.18
C VAL A 526 27.72 -3.88 8.09
N ARG A 527 27.23 -3.52 9.28
CA ARG A 527 26.63 -4.44 10.24
C ARG A 527 25.42 -5.22 9.73
N ASP A 528 24.75 -4.68 8.72
CA ASP A 528 23.56 -5.29 8.14
C ASP A 528 23.94 -6.31 7.05
N ILE A 529 25.23 -6.42 6.68
CA ILE A 529 25.77 -7.29 5.63
C ILE A 529 26.48 -8.48 6.27
N ASP A 530 25.94 -9.67 6.08
CA ASP A 530 26.55 -10.94 6.44
C ASP A 530 27.08 -11.63 5.18
N LEU A 531 28.39 -11.51 4.95
CA LEU A 531 29.05 -12.14 3.80
C LEU A 531 29.32 -13.64 3.99
N GLU A 532 29.27 -14.15 5.22
CA GLU A 532 29.50 -15.56 5.51
C GLU A 532 28.26 -16.39 5.18
N VAL A 533 27.10 -15.92 5.63
CA VAL A 533 25.81 -16.57 5.35
C VAL A 533 25.20 -16.08 4.02
N GLY A 534 25.61 -14.90 3.56
CA GLY A 534 25.12 -14.30 2.32
C GLY A 534 23.75 -13.63 2.48
N TRP A 535 23.65 -12.69 3.43
CA TRP A 535 22.47 -11.87 3.65
C TRP A 535 22.81 -10.39 3.72
N ILE A 536 21.86 -9.55 3.30
CA ILE A 536 21.79 -8.17 3.76
C ILE A 536 20.40 -7.87 4.35
N MET A 537 20.40 -7.26 5.53
CA MET A 537 19.19 -6.71 6.14
C MET A 537 18.98 -5.28 5.66
N VAL A 538 17.81 -4.99 5.10
CA VAL A 538 17.47 -3.64 4.65
C VAL A 538 16.29 -3.09 5.45
N LYS A 539 16.49 -1.88 5.98
CA LYS A 539 15.44 -1.10 6.64
C LYS A 539 14.65 -0.32 5.58
N ASP A 540 13.40 -0.70 5.36
CA ASP A 540 12.53 0.05 4.46
C ASP A 540 12.08 1.39 5.07
N LYS A 541 11.72 2.36 4.21
CA LYS A 541 11.29 3.69 4.66
C LYS A 541 10.17 3.56 5.72
N PRO A 542 10.23 4.34 6.81
CA PRO A 542 9.34 4.24 7.98
C PRO A 542 7.92 4.78 7.75
N ASN A 543 7.37 4.69 6.53
CA ASN A 543 6.01 5.16 6.24
C ASN A 543 4.93 4.39 7.01
N LYS A 544 5.29 3.30 7.69
CA LYS A 544 4.44 2.54 8.61
C LYS A 544 5.01 2.71 10.01
N LYS A 545 4.16 2.85 11.04
CA LYS A 545 4.54 2.82 12.47
C LYS A 545 5.23 1.52 12.91
N VAL A 546 5.44 0.57 11.99
CA VAL A 546 6.14 -0.70 12.16
C VAL A 546 7.37 -0.66 11.26
N GLN A 547 8.57 -0.84 11.84
CA GLN A 547 9.79 -1.00 11.06
C GLN A 547 9.72 -2.34 10.32
N ASN A 548 9.46 -2.31 9.02
CA ASN A 548 9.59 -3.49 8.18
C ASN A 548 11.06 -3.62 7.77
N HIS A 549 11.72 -4.64 8.31
CA HIS A 549 13.00 -5.12 7.82
C HIS A 549 12.74 -6.14 6.73
N ARG A 550 13.59 -6.17 5.70
CA ARG A 550 13.63 -7.27 4.74
C ARG A 550 15.02 -7.89 4.72
N LEU A 551 15.06 -9.18 4.43
CA LEU A 551 16.29 -9.92 4.21
C LEU A 551 16.43 -10.17 2.72
N ILE A 552 17.56 -9.77 2.15
CA ILE A 552 17.90 -9.98 0.74
C ILE A 552 19.11 -10.90 0.69
N PRO A 553 19.04 -12.02 -0.03
CA PRO A 553 20.17 -12.92 -0.10
C PRO A 553 21.23 -12.40 -1.07
N LEU A 554 22.48 -12.67 -0.77
CA LEU A 554 23.63 -12.34 -1.60
C LEU A 554 24.03 -13.60 -2.39
N CYS A 555 24.23 -13.45 -3.70
CA CYS A 555 24.81 -14.51 -4.53
C CYS A 555 26.33 -14.58 -4.38
N ASP A 556 26.91 -15.71 -4.75
CA ASP A 556 28.33 -15.99 -4.55
C ASP A 556 29.21 -15.01 -5.32
N THR A 557 28.80 -14.64 -6.54
CA THR A 557 29.51 -13.64 -7.33
C THR A 557 29.54 -12.28 -6.63
N LEU A 558 28.42 -11.83 -6.05
CA LEU A 558 28.38 -10.56 -5.31
C LEU A 558 29.24 -10.61 -4.03
N ILE A 559 29.21 -11.73 -3.30
CA ILE A 559 30.05 -11.92 -2.11
C ILE A 559 31.52 -11.76 -2.48
N LYS A 560 31.98 -12.39 -3.57
CA LYS A 560 33.36 -12.27 -4.07
C LYS A 560 33.72 -10.82 -4.42
N HIS A 561 32.83 -10.09 -5.09
CA HIS A 561 33.02 -8.66 -5.39
C HIS A 561 33.22 -7.83 -4.11
N LEU A 562 32.39 -8.07 -3.09
CA LEU A 562 32.46 -7.35 -1.81
C LEU A 562 33.71 -7.70 -1.01
N VAL A 563 34.14 -8.95 -1.00
CA VAL A 563 35.40 -9.39 -0.37
C VAL A 563 36.60 -8.74 -1.04
N ILE A 564 36.63 -8.65 -2.37
CA ILE A 564 37.70 -7.95 -3.08
C ILE A 564 37.66 -6.45 -2.76
N TYR A 565 36.46 -5.85 -2.72
CA TYR A 565 36.31 -4.44 -2.35
C TYR A 565 36.81 -4.13 -0.93
N GLN A 566 36.59 -5.02 0.04
CA GLN A 566 37.17 -4.89 1.39
C GLN A 566 38.71 -4.84 1.35
N LYS A 567 39.36 -5.58 0.44
CA LYS A 567 40.82 -5.49 0.22
C LYS A 567 41.22 -4.15 -0.39
N ILE A 568 40.43 -3.60 -1.31
CA ILE A 568 40.64 -2.26 -1.88
C ILE A 568 40.57 -1.18 -0.77
N LEU A 569 39.58 -1.28 0.13
CA LEU A 569 39.48 -0.37 1.28
C LEU A 569 40.70 -0.46 2.21
N ALA A 570 41.27 -1.66 2.39
CA ALA A 570 42.49 -1.84 3.17
C ALA A 570 43.70 -1.15 2.52
N ILE A 571 43.84 -1.19 1.20
CA ILE A 571 44.87 -0.44 0.46
C ILE A 571 44.67 1.07 0.60
N LEU A 572 43.44 1.56 0.44
CA LEU A 572 43.15 2.98 0.64
C LEU A 572 43.56 3.44 2.04
N ARG A 573 43.31 2.62 3.06
CA ARG A 573 43.71 2.91 4.43
C ARG A 573 45.23 3.03 4.58
N THR A 574 45.99 2.13 3.97
CA THR A 574 47.47 2.21 4.01
C THR A 574 48.00 3.42 3.26
N GLN A 575 47.37 3.83 2.16
CA GLN A 575 47.75 5.03 1.40
C GLN A 575 47.32 6.33 2.10
N SER A 576 46.32 6.28 2.98
CA SER A 576 45.73 7.46 3.64
C SER A 576 46.12 7.61 5.12
N LEU A 577 47.26 7.03 5.54
CA LEU A 577 47.70 7.09 6.95
C LEU A 577 47.85 8.52 7.47
N ASP A 578 48.30 9.43 6.60
CA ASP A 578 48.47 10.86 6.93
C ASP A 578 47.15 11.65 6.91
N ASN A 579 46.04 11.00 6.57
CA ASN A 579 44.70 11.59 6.61
C ASN A 579 43.84 10.94 7.71
N PRO A 580 43.77 11.58 8.91
CA PRO A 580 43.00 11.05 10.04
C PRO A 580 41.51 10.89 9.73
N ALA A 581 40.93 11.73 8.87
CA ALA A 581 39.50 11.68 8.57
C ALA A 581 39.13 10.44 7.74
N ILE A 582 39.95 10.11 6.73
CA ILE A 582 39.79 8.90 5.92
C ILE A 582 40.07 7.66 6.79
N THR A 583 41.20 7.64 7.50
CA THR A 583 41.60 6.49 8.32
C THR A 583 40.59 6.18 9.43
N ALA A 584 40.06 7.20 10.12
CA ALA A 584 39.03 7.00 11.14
C ALA A 584 37.72 6.44 10.56
N ARG A 585 37.33 6.87 9.35
CA ARG A 585 36.14 6.34 8.69
C ARG A 585 36.34 4.89 8.23
N LEU A 586 37.50 4.57 7.66
CA LEU A 586 37.84 3.20 7.25
C LEU A 586 37.94 2.26 8.44
N HIS A 587 38.53 2.69 9.56
CA HIS A 587 38.54 1.90 10.79
C HIS A 587 37.14 1.47 11.21
N ARG A 588 36.19 2.41 11.20
CA ARG A 588 34.80 2.13 11.58
C ARG A 588 34.09 1.20 10.60
N VAL A 589 34.40 1.30 9.31
CA VAL A 589 33.87 0.39 8.27
C VAL A 589 34.42 -1.02 8.45
N THR A 590 35.67 -1.18 8.86
CA THR A 590 36.31 -2.50 8.99
C THR A 590 36.06 -3.17 10.33
N PHE A 591 35.96 -2.41 11.43
CA PHE A 591 36.08 -2.98 12.78
C PHE A 591 34.97 -2.62 13.79
N ASP A 592 34.22 -1.52 13.62
CA ASP A 592 33.39 -0.97 14.72
C ASP A 592 31.88 -1.30 14.64
N ASP A 593 31.45 -2.35 13.91
CA ASP A 593 30.03 -2.71 13.72
C ASP A 593 29.09 -1.51 13.52
N ALA A 594 29.59 -0.51 12.77
CA ALA A 594 29.07 0.84 12.82
C ALA A 594 27.89 1.04 11.87
N ASP A 595 27.08 2.06 12.15
CA ASP A 595 26.03 2.60 11.26
C ASP A 595 26.63 3.36 10.05
N ILE A 596 27.59 2.74 9.36
CA ILE A 596 28.32 3.30 8.21
C ILE A 596 28.20 2.34 7.04
N THR A 597 28.02 2.87 5.83
CA THR A 597 28.00 2.08 4.59
C THR A 597 29.37 1.52 4.23
N LEU A 598 29.39 0.31 3.66
CA LEU A 598 30.59 -0.32 3.13
C LEU A 598 31.17 0.47 1.95
N LEU A 599 30.31 0.83 0.98
CA LEU A 599 30.70 1.48 -0.26
C LEU A 599 30.77 3.00 -0.07
N ASN A 600 31.93 3.60 -0.32
CA ASN A 600 32.23 5.01 -0.09
C ASN A 600 32.98 5.63 -1.28
N LEU A 601 32.93 6.96 -1.40
CA LEU A 601 33.71 7.75 -2.33
C LEU A 601 34.62 8.73 -1.59
N LEU A 602 35.79 8.99 -2.17
CA LEU A 602 36.62 10.12 -1.82
C LEU A 602 35.95 11.41 -2.28
N SER A 603 36.04 12.46 -1.45
CA SER A 603 35.63 13.82 -1.80
C SER A 603 36.41 14.34 -3.02
N GLU A 604 35.93 15.40 -3.66
CA GLU A 604 36.64 16.05 -4.79
C GLU A 604 38.05 16.54 -4.41
N LYS A 605 38.28 16.86 -3.13
CA LYS A 605 39.59 17.24 -2.59
C LYS A 605 40.41 16.06 -2.11
N PHE A 606 39.88 14.84 -2.23
CA PHE A 606 40.46 13.58 -1.74
C PHE A 606 40.84 13.60 -0.25
N ASP A 607 40.17 14.43 0.54
CA ASP A 607 40.47 14.66 1.95
C ASP A 607 39.52 13.90 2.89
N LYS A 608 38.40 13.38 2.38
CA LYS A 608 37.33 12.75 3.18
C LYS A 608 36.64 11.63 2.42
N LEU A 609 36.10 10.66 3.16
CA LEU A 609 35.21 9.64 2.62
C LEU A 609 33.75 9.96 2.94
N HIS A 610 32.87 9.72 1.98
CA HIS A 610 31.42 9.87 2.15
C HIS A 610 30.67 8.70 1.50
N ALA A 611 29.45 8.47 1.97
CA ALA A 611 28.56 7.46 1.40
C ALA A 611 28.19 7.81 -0.03
N ILE A 612 28.19 6.81 -0.93
CA ILE A 612 27.70 6.97 -2.30
C ILE A 612 26.23 7.36 -2.28
N LYS A 613 25.90 8.44 -2.96
CA LYS A 613 24.54 8.95 -3.16
C LYS A 613 24.07 8.65 -4.59
N ARG A 614 22.75 8.71 -4.77
CA ARG A 614 22.13 8.56 -6.09
C ARG A 614 22.66 9.58 -7.12
N GLY A 615 22.91 10.82 -6.67
CA GLY A 615 23.47 11.88 -7.52
C GLY A 615 24.85 11.52 -8.04
N ASP A 616 25.70 10.94 -7.20
CA ASP A 616 27.06 10.52 -7.56
C ASP A 616 27.02 9.43 -8.64
N MET A 617 26.11 8.47 -8.50
CA MET A 617 25.93 7.40 -9.49
C MET A 617 25.34 7.88 -10.81
N ASN A 618 24.40 8.83 -10.77
CA ASN A 618 23.88 9.45 -11.99
C ASN A 618 24.98 10.24 -12.73
N ALA A 619 25.86 10.94 -12.01
CA ALA A 619 27.00 11.62 -12.60
C ALA A 619 28.03 10.63 -13.17
N PHE A 620 28.31 9.53 -12.44
CA PHE A 620 29.20 8.46 -12.90
C PHE A 620 28.73 7.78 -14.20
N LEU A 621 27.41 7.60 -14.36
CA LEU A 621 26.81 6.91 -15.50
C LEU A 621 26.41 7.83 -16.66
N GLN A 622 26.52 9.16 -16.52
CA GLN A 622 25.91 10.13 -17.44
C GLN A 622 26.37 9.97 -18.90
N ASP A 623 27.63 9.56 -19.11
CA ASP A 623 28.25 9.41 -20.43
C ASP A 623 27.93 8.06 -21.08
N PHE A 624 27.48 7.08 -20.28
CA PHE A 624 27.15 5.73 -20.75
C PHE A 624 25.65 5.54 -20.97
N ILE A 625 24.82 6.11 -20.09
CA ILE A 625 23.37 5.94 -20.16
C ILE A 625 22.61 7.18 -19.68
N LYS A 626 21.65 7.61 -20.51
CA LYS A 626 20.78 8.78 -20.23
C LYS A 626 19.53 8.38 -19.43
N LEU A 627 19.72 7.55 -18.40
CA LEU A 627 18.66 7.11 -17.49
C LEU A 627 19.08 7.35 -16.05
N ASP A 628 18.09 7.58 -15.20
CA ASP A 628 18.33 7.57 -13.77
C ASP A 628 18.67 6.15 -13.30
N VAL A 629 19.64 6.03 -12.38
CA VAL A 629 20.14 4.75 -11.84
C VAL A 629 19.06 3.83 -11.25
N TYR A 630 17.85 4.34 -11.00
CA TYR A 630 16.68 3.52 -10.65
C TYR A 630 16.37 2.41 -11.67
N TRP A 631 16.86 2.49 -12.92
CA TRP A 631 16.78 1.40 -13.90
C TRP A 631 17.30 0.06 -13.35
N THR A 632 18.31 0.07 -12.47
CA THR A 632 18.89 -1.16 -11.87
C THR A 632 17.83 -2.02 -11.19
N ARG A 633 16.92 -1.40 -10.43
CA ARG A 633 15.83 -2.10 -9.75
C ARG A 633 14.77 -2.63 -10.71
N HIS A 634 14.51 -1.90 -11.81
CA HIS A 634 13.58 -2.34 -12.85
C HIS A 634 14.13 -3.54 -13.62
N PHE A 635 15.42 -3.48 -13.95
CA PHE A 635 16.17 -4.59 -14.53
C PHE A 635 16.05 -5.83 -13.65
N VAL A 636 16.45 -5.76 -12.37
CA VAL A 636 16.44 -6.94 -11.48
C VAL A 636 15.07 -7.57 -11.39
N ARG A 637 14.03 -6.76 -11.16
CA ARG A 637 12.67 -7.29 -11.06
C ARG A 637 12.23 -7.97 -12.36
N THR A 638 12.49 -7.35 -13.50
CA THR A 638 12.18 -7.93 -14.82
C THR A 638 12.88 -9.28 -15.00
N GLN A 639 14.16 -9.37 -14.61
CA GLN A 639 14.94 -10.60 -14.72
C GLN A 639 14.46 -11.71 -13.78
N LEU A 640 13.97 -11.38 -12.58
CA LEU A 640 13.35 -12.34 -11.66
C LEU A 640 12.01 -12.87 -12.21
N GLU A 641 11.16 -11.99 -12.78
CA GLU A 641 9.88 -12.38 -13.39
C GLU A 641 10.10 -13.32 -14.59
N LYS A 642 11.04 -12.99 -15.49
CA LYS A 642 11.39 -13.83 -16.66
C LYS A 642 11.90 -15.22 -16.29
N ARG A 643 12.56 -15.34 -15.13
CA ARG A 643 13.07 -16.62 -14.58
C ARG A 643 12.02 -17.35 -13.75
N GLN A 644 10.76 -16.91 -13.79
CA GLN A 644 9.62 -17.53 -13.11
C GLN A 644 9.81 -17.66 -11.59
N VAL A 645 10.55 -16.73 -10.97
CA VAL A 645 10.63 -16.67 -9.50
C VAL A 645 9.21 -16.39 -8.96
N PRO A 646 8.73 -17.14 -7.96
CA PRO A 646 7.42 -16.90 -7.39
C PRO A 646 7.22 -15.44 -6.99
N ILE A 647 6.13 -14.82 -7.45
CA ILE A 647 5.90 -13.37 -7.29
C ILE A 647 5.97 -12.90 -5.84
N HIS A 648 5.57 -13.74 -4.88
CA HIS A 648 5.65 -13.42 -3.46
C HIS A 648 7.11 -13.27 -3.00
N LEU A 649 8.03 -14.13 -3.48
CA LEU A 649 9.46 -14.02 -3.19
C LEU A 649 10.08 -12.79 -3.87
N ILE A 650 9.67 -12.48 -5.11
CA ILE A 650 10.08 -11.23 -5.78
C ILE A 650 9.67 -10.03 -4.93
N ASN A 651 8.41 -10.00 -4.47
CA ASN A 651 7.92 -8.91 -3.65
C ASN A 651 8.65 -8.81 -2.30
N THR A 652 9.01 -9.93 -1.67
CA THR A 652 9.84 -9.96 -0.46
C THR A 652 11.20 -9.32 -0.67
N VAL A 653 11.95 -9.78 -1.67
CA VAL A 653 13.33 -9.34 -1.91
C VAL A 653 13.36 -7.89 -2.41
N ILE A 654 12.45 -7.53 -3.30
CA ILE A 654 12.37 -6.16 -3.82
C ILE A 654 11.77 -5.21 -2.77
N GLY A 655 10.96 -5.67 -1.82
CA GLY A 655 10.28 -4.82 -0.83
C GLY A 655 9.03 -4.15 -1.39
N HIS A 656 8.16 -4.97 -1.99
CA HIS A 656 6.80 -4.65 -2.44
C HIS A 656 5.74 -5.52 -1.73
N GLU A 657 6.09 -6.08 -0.56
CA GLU A 657 5.14 -6.79 0.28
C GLU A 657 4.04 -5.84 0.78
N LYS A 658 2.81 -6.34 0.73
CA LYS A 658 1.66 -5.65 1.29
C LYS A 658 1.61 -5.87 2.81
N ASN A 659 0.90 -5.01 3.51
CA ASN A 659 0.83 -5.05 4.98
C ASN A 659 0.21 -6.37 5.49
N GLN A 660 0.81 -7.07 6.44
CA GLN A 660 0.41 -8.44 6.87
C GLN A 660 0.74 -9.56 5.87
N GLN A 661 1.32 -9.26 4.71
CA GLN A 661 1.82 -10.26 3.74
C GLN A 661 3.35 -10.39 3.81
N GLU A 662 3.99 -9.88 4.86
CA GLU A 662 5.45 -9.90 4.98
C GLU A 662 5.98 -11.33 5.22
N ALA A 663 7.03 -11.71 4.48
CA ALA A 663 7.71 -13.00 4.61
C ALA A 663 8.35 -13.20 5.98
N LEU A 664 8.77 -12.12 6.63
CA LEU A 664 9.33 -12.15 7.98
C LEU A 664 8.27 -11.97 9.08
N GLY A 665 6.99 -11.97 8.71
CA GLY A 665 5.88 -11.92 9.65
C GLY A 665 5.67 -13.23 10.41
N LYS A 666 5.15 -13.14 11.64
CA LYS A 666 4.88 -14.29 12.53
C LYS A 666 3.98 -15.37 11.89
N PHE A 667 3.10 -14.97 10.98
CA PHE A 667 2.14 -15.85 10.33
C PHE A 667 2.49 -16.14 8.87
N SER A 668 3.73 -15.84 8.46
CA SER A 668 4.16 -16.12 7.09
C SER A 668 4.29 -17.62 6.85
N SER A 669 3.78 -18.07 5.71
CA SER A 669 4.06 -19.40 5.17
C SER A 669 5.37 -19.47 4.39
N THR A 670 5.98 -18.32 4.10
CA THR A 670 7.28 -18.22 3.42
C THR A 670 8.41 -18.51 4.41
N SER A 671 9.20 -19.54 4.15
CA SER A 671 10.39 -19.84 4.95
C SER A 671 11.56 -18.92 4.57
N LYS A 672 12.44 -18.63 5.54
CA LYS A 672 13.71 -17.91 5.27
C LYS A 672 14.57 -18.62 4.22
N LYS A 673 14.50 -19.95 4.15
CA LYS A 673 15.20 -20.76 3.13
C LYS A 673 14.70 -20.44 1.72
N GLN A 674 13.38 -20.40 1.51
CA GLN A 674 12.82 -20.01 0.21
C GLN A 674 13.24 -18.60 -0.21
N VAL A 675 13.32 -17.67 0.74
CA VAL A 675 13.87 -16.33 0.46
C VAL A 675 15.36 -16.41 0.10
N HIS A 676 16.13 -17.22 0.83
CA HIS A 676 17.58 -17.38 0.59
C HIS A 676 17.88 -17.98 -0.78
N ASP A 677 17.10 -18.98 -1.20
CA ASP A 677 17.28 -19.71 -2.45
C ASP A 677 17.12 -18.80 -3.69
N VAL A 678 16.53 -17.60 -3.55
CA VAL A 678 16.53 -16.56 -4.61
C VAL A 678 17.95 -16.16 -5.02
N ARG A 679 18.96 -16.35 -4.15
CA ARG A 679 20.38 -16.14 -4.50
C ARG A 679 20.84 -16.93 -5.73
N HIS A 680 20.27 -18.11 -5.97
CA HIS A 680 20.61 -18.92 -7.13
C HIS A 680 20.16 -18.23 -8.42
N THR A 681 19.01 -17.54 -8.38
CA THR A 681 18.56 -16.71 -9.51
C THR A 681 19.45 -15.49 -9.70
N PHE A 682 19.89 -14.85 -8.61
CA PHE A 682 20.87 -13.75 -8.71
C PHE A 682 22.22 -14.22 -9.26
N GLU A 683 22.66 -15.43 -8.92
CA GLU A 683 23.87 -16.02 -9.49
C GLU A 683 23.72 -16.24 -11.00
N HIS A 684 22.58 -16.78 -11.46
CA HIS A 684 22.32 -16.91 -12.89
C HIS A 684 22.32 -15.56 -13.62
N ILE A 685 21.74 -14.52 -13.01
CA ILE A 685 21.81 -13.15 -13.56
C ILE A 685 23.26 -12.68 -13.64
N ALA A 686 24.08 -12.98 -12.63
CA ALA A 686 25.50 -12.62 -12.62
C ALA A 686 26.28 -13.33 -13.76
N THR A 687 26.03 -14.63 -13.97
CA THR A 687 26.63 -15.40 -15.06
C THR A 687 26.23 -14.84 -16.43
N ASP A 688 24.93 -14.54 -16.63
CA ASP A 688 24.45 -13.99 -17.90
C ASP A 688 25.05 -12.60 -18.19
N LEU A 689 25.27 -11.79 -17.15
CA LEU A 689 25.98 -10.51 -17.23
C LEU A 689 27.52 -10.66 -17.33
N ALA A 690 28.03 -11.90 -17.41
CA ALA A 690 29.46 -12.22 -17.44
C ALA A 690 30.28 -11.63 -16.26
N LEU A 691 29.65 -11.50 -15.08
CA LEU A 691 30.30 -10.94 -13.89
C LEU A 691 31.34 -11.88 -13.26
N ASP A 692 31.44 -13.14 -13.70
CA ASP A 692 32.58 -14.00 -13.36
C ASP A 692 33.90 -13.41 -13.89
N ASN A 693 33.90 -12.86 -15.11
CA ASN A 693 35.06 -12.18 -15.68
C ASN A 693 35.36 -10.88 -14.93
N SER A 694 34.33 -10.23 -14.38
CA SER A 694 34.47 -9.03 -13.55
C SER A 694 35.29 -9.29 -12.28
N ILE A 695 35.22 -10.49 -11.71
CA ILE A 695 36.03 -10.85 -10.53
C ILE A 695 37.52 -10.76 -10.89
N HIS A 696 37.92 -11.36 -12.02
CA HIS A 696 39.31 -11.29 -12.48
C HIS A 696 39.73 -9.85 -12.78
N PHE A 697 38.86 -9.07 -13.41
CA PHE A 697 39.08 -7.64 -13.62
C PHE A 697 39.33 -6.90 -12.29
N LEU A 698 38.47 -7.09 -11.27
CA LEU A 698 38.66 -6.46 -9.96
C LEU A 698 39.95 -6.90 -9.26
N GLU A 699 40.37 -8.15 -9.42
CA GLU A 699 41.66 -8.62 -8.90
C GLU A 699 42.85 -7.96 -9.60
N GLN A 700 42.79 -7.76 -10.92
CA GLN A 700 43.81 -7.01 -11.67
C GLN A 700 43.88 -5.55 -11.19
N GLN A 701 42.73 -4.90 -11.02
CA GLN A 701 42.67 -3.52 -10.53
C GLN A 701 43.14 -3.41 -9.07
N LEU A 702 42.85 -4.41 -8.23
CA LEU A 702 43.40 -4.51 -6.88
C LEU A 702 44.93 -4.59 -6.91
N HIS A 703 45.51 -5.35 -7.84
CA HIS A 703 46.97 -5.43 -7.98
C HIS A 703 47.56 -4.10 -8.42
N GLN A 704 46.96 -3.46 -9.42
CA GLN A 704 47.38 -2.14 -9.89
C GLN A 704 47.32 -1.07 -8.78
N LEU A 705 46.31 -1.13 -7.91
CA LEU A 705 46.21 -0.24 -6.74
C LEU A 705 47.28 -0.51 -5.67
N LYS A 706 47.90 -1.69 -5.63
CA LYS A 706 49.02 -1.99 -4.72
C LYS A 706 50.36 -1.49 -5.25
N GLU A 707 50.49 -1.40 -6.56
CA GLU A 707 51.72 -0.93 -7.22
C GLU A 707 51.84 0.59 -7.25
N LYS A 708 50.70 1.29 -7.17
CA LYS A 708 50.59 2.73 -6.96
C LYS A 708 50.59 3.03 -5.46
#